data_AF-A0A7C4MRJ7-F1
#
_entry.id   AF-A0A7C4MRJ7-F1
#
_cell.length_a   1.000
_cell.length_b   1.000
_cell.length_c   1.000
_cell.angle_alpha   90.00
_cell.angle_beta   90.00
_cell.angle_gamma   90.00
#
_symmetry.space_group_name_H-M   'P 1'
#
loop_
_entity.id
_entity.type
_entity.pdbx_description
1 polymer ?
#
loop_
_entity_poly.entity_id
_entity_poly.type
_entity_poly.pdbx_seq_one_letter_code
_entity_poly.pdbx_strand_id
1 'polypeptide(L)'
;MSFDPYYQWLGIPPQEQPPNYYRLLGVALFEPDSQVIASAADRQTAFLRSQGTGSQRRVAERLIKEVATARFCLLTPVQRRAYDEYLRQKLGLPAVTTSVPAATVAASGLVPMVPGAANVLSAPSALASAASPIAENSASPSGGLSAGSDAEPAGEPAPPVPAEEISPQWRRRANQALLVAGCIAGLLLIAAATIVARDIRRARSQPKIEIVDVPRETVEKRPDTEATNNSQSQTAHIVSAGPSPAEPPPSESMPPDNAAVSSARPSEPPAAPSPRDPAAESSPPKPSETVQAKLPVPSVDEQAAALKLAEETYQLSKQRSPEENRLLAEEMVRVAERAECLPAERFVLMRKAAEKYAEAGEVDRMLNTIDSLAGGFQFDRTAANRILLERVSQSVSTAEGYASLVAASRRFCSQALAEERVSEAVQVAAAVQQAGTRLGSKPFRKEVAERAQQLAKLYDRYQMVMGAKRTLRNAADDAKAHDVVGWWYAGPLNRWADALPHFAQGSDSALAEIAKEELNAPPSDAESRMRLADRWYDLGQSRGDEQREALLRRAAFWYSECQAGLTGLAAAKVQKRLSDLAKLGPTVVELIAEAGPAAALEEPIRPGAWVDLIAKISPARDAVQGQWKHDGDTLSVLSGDHCRLMLPVRLKNCDYDLELEWVRTDGDDAVGAALPVVDRQVAGLVSAGGGQWAGLELVQNRRVVDNRNPTRKPAGFVNNRRHMMLWSVRTRNNMTSIQLTFNNQPLVQGVGNHAQLALPAEWALRDADQPGLLVHNSSVTFRRIRLRVVSGTPAWALQSPAGAAAGFGG
;
A
#
# COMPACT_ATOMS: atom_id res chain seq x y z
N MET A 1 32.69 -19.68 -26.68
CA MET A 1 31.33 -19.26 -27.09
C MET A 1 30.44 -19.32 -25.86
N SER A 2 29.55 -18.36 -25.68
CA SER A 2 28.59 -18.36 -24.57
C SER A 2 27.51 -19.43 -24.76
N PHE A 3 27.06 -20.04 -23.67
CA PHE A 3 25.92 -20.93 -23.68
C PHE A 3 24.62 -20.11 -23.64
N ASP A 4 23.87 -20.10 -24.74
CA ASP A 4 22.54 -19.49 -24.82
C ASP A 4 21.48 -20.59 -24.58
N PRO A 5 20.80 -20.60 -23.42
CA PRO A 5 19.83 -21.63 -23.11
C PRO A 5 18.47 -21.38 -23.79
N TYR A 6 18.13 -20.16 -24.20
CA TYR A 6 16.88 -19.90 -24.91
C TYR A 6 16.97 -20.46 -26.34
N TYR A 7 18.10 -20.26 -27.01
CA TYR A 7 18.33 -20.84 -28.33
C TYR A 7 18.61 -22.35 -28.27
N GLN A 8 19.54 -22.79 -27.42
CA GLN A 8 20.03 -24.19 -27.43
C GLN A 8 19.10 -25.20 -26.76
N TRP A 9 18.25 -24.79 -25.82
CA TRP A 9 17.23 -25.67 -25.24
C TRP A 9 15.82 -25.38 -25.77
N LEU A 10 15.41 -24.13 -25.90
CA LEU A 10 14.02 -23.77 -26.22
C LEU A 10 13.77 -23.40 -27.68
N GLY A 11 14.81 -23.38 -28.53
CA GLY A 11 14.70 -23.06 -29.96
C GLY A 11 14.34 -21.60 -30.26
N ILE A 12 14.57 -20.68 -29.30
CA ILE A 12 14.19 -19.27 -29.40
C ILE A 12 15.40 -18.47 -29.93
N PRO A 13 15.40 -18.02 -31.20
CA PRO A 13 16.55 -17.34 -31.80
C PRO A 13 16.80 -15.97 -31.15
N PRO A 14 18.04 -15.44 -31.17
CA PRO A 14 18.38 -14.17 -30.49
C PRO A 14 17.52 -12.97 -30.89
N GLN A 15 16.98 -12.94 -32.11
CA GLN A 15 16.06 -11.90 -32.61
C GLN A 15 14.69 -11.91 -31.89
N GLU A 16 14.33 -13.01 -31.24
CA GLU A 16 13.10 -13.18 -30.47
C GLU A 16 13.34 -13.13 -28.94
N GLN A 17 14.57 -12.86 -28.51
CA GLN A 17 14.93 -12.74 -27.09
C GLN A 17 14.86 -11.26 -26.62
N PRO A 18 14.36 -10.98 -25.40
CA PRO A 18 13.75 -11.91 -24.45
C PRO A 18 12.34 -12.36 -24.91
N PRO A 19 11.99 -13.65 -24.78
CA PRO A 19 10.72 -14.17 -25.28
C PRO A 19 9.50 -13.64 -24.51
N ASN A 20 8.37 -13.54 -25.21
CA ASN A 20 7.06 -13.41 -24.58
C ASN A 20 6.60 -14.76 -23.99
N TYR A 21 5.60 -14.75 -23.10
CA TYR A 21 5.16 -15.94 -22.37
C TYR A 21 4.62 -17.05 -23.28
N TYR A 22 3.87 -16.72 -24.35
CA TYR A 22 3.40 -17.72 -25.31
C TYR A 22 4.57 -18.41 -26.02
N ARG A 23 5.59 -17.64 -26.43
CA ARG A 23 6.81 -18.17 -27.05
C ARG A 23 7.68 -18.98 -26.08
N LEU A 24 7.78 -18.55 -24.82
CA LEU A 24 8.49 -19.29 -23.77
C LEU A 24 7.83 -20.64 -23.45
N LEU A 25 6.50 -20.73 -23.55
CA LEU A 25 5.75 -21.99 -23.40
C LEU A 25 5.69 -22.82 -24.70
N GLY A 26 6.07 -22.26 -25.86
CA GLY A 26 6.00 -22.94 -27.15
C GLY A 26 4.57 -23.12 -27.69
N VAL A 27 3.67 -22.17 -27.42
CA VAL A 27 2.27 -22.17 -27.90
C VAL A 27 1.99 -20.98 -28.83
N ALA A 28 0.83 -21.00 -29.49
CA ALA A 28 0.37 -19.90 -30.33
C ALA A 28 0.20 -18.60 -29.54
N LEU A 29 0.46 -17.46 -30.19
CA LEU A 29 0.17 -16.14 -29.60
C LEU A 29 -1.33 -16.01 -29.30
N PHE A 30 -1.66 -15.64 -28.06
CA PHE A 30 -3.03 -15.51 -27.57
C PHE A 30 -3.84 -16.83 -27.53
N GLU A 31 -3.18 -17.99 -27.49
CA GLU A 31 -3.79 -19.34 -27.33
C GLU A 31 -4.99 -19.33 -26.38
N PRO A 32 -6.24 -19.51 -26.82
CA PRO A 32 -7.41 -19.42 -25.95
C PRO A 32 -7.49 -20.54 -24.90
N ASP A 33 -7.00 -21.76 -25.18
CA ASP A 33 -7.25 -22.92 -24.33
C ASP A 33 -6.28 -22.99 -23.12
N SER A 34 -6.86 -22.97 -21.92
CA SER A 34 -6.12 -23.09 -20.65
C SER A 34 -5.50 -24.47 -20.44
N GLN A 35 -6.07 -25.54 -20.99
CA GLN A 35 -5.49 -26.88 -20.95
C GLN A 35 -4.27 -26.99 -21.88
N VAL A 36 -4.29 -26.30 -23.03
CA VAL A 36 -3.13 -26.21 -23.92
C VAL A 36 -1.99 -25.44 -23.26
N ILE A 37 -2.28 -24.28 -22.65
CA ILE A 37 -1.31 -23.47 -21.89
C ILE A 37 -0.72 -24.27 -20.72
N ALA A 38 -1.56 -24.95 -19.92
CA ALA A 38 -1.11 -25.76 -18.80
C ALA A 38 -0.20 -26.91 -19.25
N SER A 39 -0.68 -27.71 -20.22
CA SER A 39 0.07 -28.84 -20.77
C SER A 39 1.41 -28.41 -21.38
N ALA A 40 1.47 -27.23 -22.02
CA ALA A 40 2.70 -26.67 -22.55
C ALA A 40 3.70 -26.29 -21.46
N ALA A 41 3.24 -25.60 -20.40
CA ALA A 41 4.09 -25.27 -19.26
C ALA A 41 4.61 -26.51 -18.51
N ASP A 42 3.80 -27.57 -18.41
CA ASP A 42 4.23 -28.82 -17.77
C ASP A 42 5.26 -29.58 -18.63
N ARG A 43 5.07 -29.65 -19.95
CA ARG A 43 6.08 -30.17 -20.90
C ARG A 43 7.40 -29.40 -20.80
N GLN A 44 7.34 -28.07 -20.86
CA GLN A 44 8.52 -27.20 -20.83
C GLN A 44 9.26 -27.30 -19.49
N THR A 45 8.52 -27.41 -18.38
CA THR A 45 9.07 -27.64 -17.04
C THR A 45 9.75 -29.01 -16.93
N ALA A 46 9.14 -30.08 -17.46
CA ALA A 46 9.72 -31.42 -17.45
C ALA A 46 11.00 -31.50 -18.31
N PHE A 47 10.99 -30.90 -19.50
CA PHE A 47 12.15 -30.83 -20.37
C PHE A 47 13.32 -30.07 -19.71
N LEU A 48 13.09 -28.87 -19.16
CA LEU A 48 14.12 -28.11 -18.45
C LEU A 48 14.68 -28.87 -17.24
N ARG A 49 13.86 -29.64 -16.51
CA ARG A 49 14.34 -30.51 -15.42
C ARG A 49 15.27 -31.61 -15.93
N SER A 50 15.03 -32.19 -17.11
CA SER A 50 15.91 -33.21 -17.71
C SER A 50 17.25 -32.63 -18.18
N GLN A 51 17.26 -31.40 -18.71
CA GLN A 51 18.48 -30.69 -19.10
C GLN A 51 19.30 -30.19 -17.89
N GLY A 52 18.66 -29.98 -16.73
CA GLY A 52 19.23 -29.37 -15.53
C GLY A 52 20.22 -30.21 -14.72
N THR A 53 21.03 -31.05 -15.34
CA THR A 53 22.07 -31.85 -14.67
C THR A 53 23.44 -31.14 -14.66
N GLY A 54 24.29 -31.49 -13.69
CA GLY A 54 25.64 -30.94 -13.58
C GLY A 54 25.72 -29.40 -13.49
N SER A 55 26.65 -28.81 -14.24
CA SER A 55 26.97 -27.37 -14.20
C SER A 55 25.84 -26.46 -14.70
N GLN A 56 24.98 -26.94 -15.60
CA GLN A 56 23.89 -26.16 -16.19
C GLN A 56 22.63 -26.09 -15.31
N ARG A 57 22.59 -26.82 -14.19
CA ARG A 57 21.46 -26.88 -13.24
C ARG A 57 20.90 -25.52 -12.84
N ARG A 58 21.75 -24.54 -12.51
CA ARG A 58 21.31 -23.19 -12.12
C ARG A 58 20.57 -22.45 -13.24
N VAL A 59 20.89 -22.73 -14.50
CA VAL A 59 20.25 -22.13 -15.67
C VAL A 59 18.89 -22.76 -15.90
N ALA A 60 18.78 -24.09 -15.79
CA ALA A 60 17.49 -24.79 -15.81
C ALA A 60 16.56 -24.34 -14.67
N GLU A 61 17.07 -24.23 -13.44
CA GLU A 61 16.31 -23.72 -12.28
C GLU A 61 15.86 -22.26 -12.43
N ARG A 62 16.53 -21.46 -13.28
CA ARG A 62 16.07 -20.11 -13.66
C ARG A 62 14.92 -20.19 -14.66
N LEU A 63 15.10 -20.87 -15.78
CA LEU A 63 14.08 -21.00 -16.82
C LEU A 63 12.80 -21.70 -16.31
N ILE A 64 12.90 -22.66 -15.38
CA ILE A 64 11.73 -23.28 -14.73
C ILE A 64 10.89 -22.25 -13.96
N LYS A 65 11.52 -21.24 -13.34
CA LYS A 65 10.80 -20.14 -12.67
C LYS A 65 10.14 -19.22 -13.68
N GLU A 66 10.82 -18.91 -14.78
CA GLU A 66 10.27 -18.10 -15.87
C GLU A 66 9.04 -18.78 -16.52
N VAL A 67 9.11 -20.09 -16.76
CA VAL A 67 7.98 -20.93 -17.23
C VAL A 67 6.84 -20.96 -16.21
N ALA A 68 7.14 -21.03 -14.91
CA ALA A 68 6.12 -20.96 -13.86
C ALA A 68 5.42 -19.59 -13.80
N THR A 69 6.16 -18.49 -13.99
CA THR A 69 5.59 -17.13 -14.11
C THR A 69 4.70 -17.01 -15.34
N ALA A 70 5.15 -17.52 -16.49
CA ALA A 70 4.36 -17.56 -17.72
C ALA A 70 3.06 -18.37 -17.54
N ARG A 71 3.13 -19.55 -16.92
CA ARG A 71 1.96 -20.37 -16.58
C ARG A 71 0.98 -19.62 -15.68
N PHE A 72 1.45 -19.03 -14.58
CA PHE A 72 0.58 -18.32 -13.63
C PHE A 72 -0.12 -17.12 -14.26
N CYS A 73 0.61 -16.33 -15.05
CA CYS A 73 0.05 -15.19 -15.78
C CYS A 73 -0.99 -15.63 -16.80
N LEU A 74 -0.67 -16.60 -17.67
CA LEU A 74 -1.54 -17.00 -18.78
C LEU A 74 -2.74 -17.87 -18.35
N LEU A 75 -2.68 -18.55 -17.20
CA LEU A 75 -3.82 -19.28 -16.63
C LEU A 75 -4.73 -18.42 -15.74
N THR A 76 -4.30 -17.23 -15.32
CA THR A 76 -5.12 -16.33 -14.50
C THR A 76 -5.85 -15.33 -15.40
N PRO A 77 -7.19 -15.37 -15.56
CA PRO A 77 -7.90 -14.61 -16.60
C PRO A 77 -7.63 -13.10 -16.61
N VAL A 78 -7.53 -12.48 -15.42
CA VAL A 78 -7.25 -11.04 -15.28
C VAL A 78 -5.81 -10.70 -15.68
N GLN A 79 -4.82 -11.50 -15.26
CA GLN A 79 -3.41 -11.26 -15.57
C GLN A 79 -3.15 -11.53 -17.05
N ARG A 80 -3.69 -12.64 -17.58
CA ARG A 80 -3.66 -12.97 -19.00
C ARG A 80 -4.22 -11.82 -19.83
N ARG A 81 -5.40 -11.29 -19.48
CA ARG A 81 -6.01 -10.17 -20.22
C ARG A 81 -5.08 -8.95 -20.26
N ALA A 82 -4.54 -8.53 -19.12
CA ALA A 82 -3.60 -7.41 -19.05
C ALA A 82 -2.31 -7.68 -19.86
N TYR A 83 -1.83 -8.92 -19.86
CA TYR A 83 -0.67 -9.35 -20.64
C TYR A 83 -0.96 -9.38 -22.14
N ASP A 84 -2.14 -9.84 -22.56
CA ASP A 84 -2.59 -9.89 -23.94
C ASP A 84 -2.80 -8.48 -24.51
N GLU A 85 -3.35 -7.56 -23.72
CA GLU A 85 -3.48 -6.13 -24.06
C GLU A 85 -2.09 -5.47 -24.21
N TYR A 86 -1.15 -5.70 -23.26
CA TYR A 86 0.25 -5.26 -23.37
C TYR A 86 0.97 -5.83 -24.60
N LEU A 87 0.83 -7.13 -24.86
CA LEU A 87 1.52 -7.82 -25.95
C LEU A 87 0.97 -7.40 -27.32
N ARG A 88 -0.33 -7.11 -27.43
CA ARG A 88 -0.92 -6.49 -28.63
C ARG A 88 -0.34 -5.11 -28.88
N GLN A 89 -0.28 -4.24 -27.86
CA GLN A 89 0.33 -2.92 -27.98
C GLN A 89 1.80 -3.01 -28.41
N LYS A 90 2.58 -3.92 -27.81
CA LYS A 90 4.01 -4.13 -28.14
C LYS A 90 4.23 -4.66 -29.57
N LEU A 91 3.30 -5.44 -30.11
CA LEU A 91 3.37 -6.02 -31.46
C LEU A 91 2.63 -5.17 -32.52
N GLY A 92 2.08 -4.01 -32.16
CA GLY A 92 1.30 -3.16 -33.08
C GLY A 92 -0.03 -3.79 -33.54
N LEU A 93 -0.54 -4.79 -32.81
CA LEU A 93 -1.76 -5.51 -33.16
C LEU A 93 -3.01 -4.76 -32.66
N PRO A 94 -4.13 -4.79 -33.42
CA PRO A 94 -5.36 -4.14 -33.00
C PRO A 94 -5.92 -4.75 -31.70
N ALA A 95 -6.52 -3.88 -30.88
CA ALA A 95 -7.27 -4.26 -29.70
C ALA A 95 -8.52 -5.06 -30.12
N VAL A 96 -8.90 -6.06 -29.32
CA VAL A 96 -10.12 -6.84 -29.59
C VAL A 96 -11.32 -6.03 -29.13
N THR A 97 -11.99 -5.37 -30.07
CA THR A 97 -13.33 -4.82 -29.84
C THR A 97 -14.32 -5.98 -29.68
N THR A 98 -14.54 -6.40 -28.44
CA THR A 98 -15.65 -7.30 -28.07
C THR A 98 -16.98 -6.54 -28.16
N SER A 99 -17.43 -6.29 -29.39
CA SER A 99 -18.76 -5.78 -29.67
C SER A 99 -19.78 -6.86 -29.35
N VAL A 100 -20.36 -6.81 -28.14
CA VAL A 100 -21.61 -7.53 -27.85
C VAL A 100 -22.70 -6.90 -28.74
N PRO A 101 -23.34 -7.66 -29.64
CA PRO A 101 -24.37 -7.10 -30.52
C PRO A 101 -25.61 -6.75 -29.69
N ALA A 102 -25.91 -5.45 -29.58
CA ALA A 102 -27.09 -4.95 -28.88
C ALA A 102 -28.36 -5.22 -29.70
N ALA A 103 -28.90 -6.44 -29.57
CA ALA A 103 -30.12 -6.87 -30.26
C ALA A 103 -31.38 -6.25 -29.62
N THR A 104 -31.76 -5.09 -30.13
CA THR A 104 -33.14 -4.56 -30.26
C THR A 104 -34.14 -4.88 -29.13
N VAL A 105 -34.38 -3.91 -28.24
CA VAL A 105 -35.55 -3.89 -27.33
C VAL A 105 -36.37 -2.62 -27.55
N ALA A 106 -36.99 -2.49 -28.74
CA ALA A 106 -38.03 -1.50 -29.03
C ALA A 106 -38.78 -1.82 -30.33
N ALA A 107 -39.95 -2.48 -30.25
CA ALA A 107 -41.12 -2.32 -31.17
C ALA A 107 -42.15 -3.46 -31.02
N SER A 108 -43.11 -3.33 -30.11
CA SER A 108 -44.49 -3.82 -30.29
C SER A 108 -45.38 -3.28 -29.16
N GLY A 109 -46.46 -2.62 -29.54
CA GLY A 109 -47.59 -2.28 -28.66
C GLY A 109 -48.89 -2.54 -29.42
N LEU A 110 -50.02 -2.51 -28.70
CA LEU A 110 -51.34 -3.02 -29.15
C LEU A 110 -51.35 -4.57 -29.21
N VAL A 111 -52.45 -5.29 -28.98
CA VAL A 111 -53.89 -4.94 -28.93
C VAL A 111 -54.59 -5.66 -27.72
N PRO A 112 -55.94 -5.68 -27.58
CA PRO A 112 -56.75 -4.79 -26.74
C PRO A 112 -57.26 -5.38 -25.40
N MET A 113 -57.87 -4.50 -24.60
CA MET A 113 -58.75 -4.80 -23.47
C MET A 113 -60.16 -5.24 -23.93
N VAL A 114 -60.75 -6.26 -23.29
CA VAL A 114 -62.20 -6.56 -23.29
C VAL A 114 -62.61 -6.98 -21.87
N PRO A 115 -63.74 -6.49 -21.29
CA PRO A 115 -64.10 -6.74 -19.89
C PRO A 115 -65.04 -7.95 -19.70
N GLY A 116 -65.00 -8.52 -18.49
CA GLY A 116 -65.99 -9.48 -17.98
C GLY A 116 -66.16 -9.27 -16.46
N ALA A 117 -67.39 -9.34 -15.94
CA ALA A 117 -67.71 -8.79 -14.61
C ALA A 117 -68.57 -9.70 -13.73
N ALA A 118 -68.40 -9.48 -12.42
CA ALA A 118 -69.33 -9.72 -11.31
C ALA A 118 -69.58 -11.16 -10.78
N ASN A 119 -70.01 -11.17 -9.51
CA ASN A 119 -70.72 -12.22 -8.76
C ASN A 119 -69.91 -13.46 -8.30
N VAL A 120 -70.15 -14.05 -7.10
CA VAL A 120 -71.01 -13.64 -5.96
C VAL A 120 -70.50 -14.24 -4.63
N LEU A 121 -71.09 -13.83 -3.50
CA LEU A 121 -70.86 -14.28 -2.11
C LEU A 121 -70.63 -15.81 -1.93
N SER A 122 -69.86 -16.19 -0.89
CA SER A 122 -70.44 -16.86 0.30
C SER A 122 -69.43 -17.17 1.45
N ALA A 123 -69.95 -17.08 2.67
CA ALA A 123 -69.49 -17.68 3.93
C ALA A 123 -70.78 -17.88 4.81
N PRO A 124 -70.78 -18.46 6.02
CA PRO A 124 -69.70 -19.07 6.83
C PRO A 124 -70.11 -20.46 7.43
N SER A 125 -69.47 -20.88 8.54
CA SER A 125 -69.96 -21.85 9.56
C SER A 125 -69.99 -23.35 9.22
N ALA A 126 -69.98 -24.31 10.17
CA ALA A 126 -69.54 -24.37 11.59
C ALA A 126 -69.65 -25.85 12.11
N LEU A 127 -69.39 -26.10 13.41
CA LEU A 127 -69.58 -27.37 14.17
C LEU A 127 -68.53 -28.47 13.85
N ALA A 128 -68.16 -29.43 14.73
CA ALA A 128 -68.30 -29.66 16.20
C ALA A 128 -67.45 -30.92 16.57
N SER A 129 -67.09 -31.29 17.81
CA SER A 129 -66.91 -30.62 19.13
C SER A 129 -66.30 -31.67 20.12
N ALA A 130 -66.25 -31.37 21.44
CA ALA A 130 -65.92 -32.27 22.57
C ALA A 130 -64.43 -32.73 22.76
N ALA A 131 -63.88 -32.85 23.98
CA ALA A 131 -64.33 -32.40 25.32
C ALA A 131 -63.18 -32.28 26.35
N SER A 132 -63.38 -31.46 27.38
CA SER A 132 -62.63 -31.40 28.67
C SER A 132 -63.47 -32.15 29.77
N PRO A 133 -63.35 -32.01 31.13
CA PRO A 133 -62.63 -31.07 32.05
C PRO A 133 -61.65 -31.82 33.01
N ILE A 134 -61.17 -31.40 34.21
CA ILE A 134 -61.59 -30.60 35.40
C ILE A 134 -60.30 -30.04 36.09
N ALA A 135 -60.12 -28.73 36.33
CA ALA A 135 -60.42 -27.89 37.54
C ALA A 135 -59.54 -28.19 38.80
N GLU A 136 -59.29 -27.29 39.79
CA GLU A 136 -59.99 -26.08 40.28
C GLU A 136 -59.07 -24.96 40.86
N ASN A 137 -59.61 -23.71 40.99
CA ASN A 137 -59.60 -22.73 42.11
C ASN A 137 -58.35 -22.47 43.02
N SER A 138 -58.13 -21.31 43.69
CA SER A 138 -58.84 -20.00 43.79
C SER A 138 -57.91 -18.87 44.34
N ALA A 139 -58.44 -17.65 44.56
CA ALA A 139 -57.67 -16.43 44.89
C ALA A 139 -57.43 -16.11 46.40
N SER A 140 -56.59 -15.09 46.65
CA SER A 140 -56.18 -14.49 47.97
C SER A 140 -57.31 -13.68 48.66
N PRO A 141 -57.22 -13.25 49.95
CA PRO A 141 -56.24 -12.21 50.43
C PRO A 141 -55.82 -12.25 51.94
N SER A 142 -54.89 -11.36 52.37
CA SER A 142 -55.00 -10.47 53.58
C SER A 142 -53.67 -10.04 54.26
N GLY A 143 -53.56 -8.76 54.64
CA GLY A 143 -52.85 -8.29 55.86
C GLY A 143 -51.47 -7.60 55.73
N GLY A 144 -51.36 -6.31 56.14
CA GLY A 144 -50.07 -5.62 56.39
C GLY A 144 -50.05 -4.09 56.19
N LEU A 145 -50.26 -3.31 57.26
CA LEU A 145 -50.15 -1.82 57.32
C LEU A 145 -48.64 -1.40 57.38
N SER A 146 -48.20 -0.14 57.17
CA SER A 146 -48.85 1.19 57.22
C SER A 146 -48.09 2.26 56.38
N ALA A 147 -48.73 3.41 56.12
CA ALA A 147 -48.07 4.69 55.79
C ALA A 147 -47.49 5.37 57.07
N GLY A 148 -46.69 6.45 57.04
CA GLY A 148 -46.11 7.24 55.93
C GLY A 148 -46.38 8.75 56.05
N SER A 149 -45.33 9.61 56.06
CA SER A 149 -45.40 11.08 56.01
C SER A 149 -44.00 11.74 55.82
N ASP A 150 -43.95 12.93 55.23
CA ASP A 150 -42.73 13.67 54.82
C ASP A 150 -42.13 14.63 55.87
N ALA A 151 -40.83 14.98 55.76
CA ALA A 151 -40.26 16.32 55.98
C ALA A 151 -38.72 16.41 55.75
N GLU A 152 -38.26 17.52 55.16
CA GLU A 152 -36.88 18.06 55.16
C GLU A 152 -36.79 19.26 56.17
N PRO A 153 -35.65 19.96 56.44
CA PRO A 153 -34.38 20.11 55.68
C PRO A 153 -33.08 20.01 56.54
N ALA A 154 -31.96 20.58 56.05
CA ALA A 154 -30.57 20.32 56.48
C ALA A 154 -29.90 21.28 57.52
N GLY A 155 -28.72 20.89 58.03
CA GLY A 155 -27.80 21.69 58.87
C GLY A 155 -26.41 21.03 59.12
N GLU A 156 -25.38 21.83 59.43
CA GLU A 156 -23.93 21.51 59.55
C GLU A 156 -23.33 22.04 60.91
N PRO A 157 -22.03 21.82 61.31
CA PRO A 157 -21.09 20.69 61.13
C PRO A 157 -20.18 20.39 62.39
N ALA A 158 -19.14 19.53 62.23
CA ALA A 158 -17.91 19.36 63.07
C ALA A 158 -18.03 18.64 64.46
N PRO A 159 -16.93 18.23 65.18
CA PRO A 159 -15.46 18.28 64.90
C PRO A 159 -14.70 16.91 65.03
N PRO A 160 -13.34 16.83 64.87
CA PRO A 160 -12.56 15.57 64.81
C PRO A 160 -11.54 15.32 65.96
N VAL A 161 -11.17 14.04 66.24
CA VAL A 161 -10.07 13.60 67.12
C VAL A 161 -9.49 12.20 66.68
N PRO A 162 -8.40 11.60 67.24
CA PRO A 162 -7.21 11.28 66.44
C PRO A 162 -6.83 9.78 66.36
N ALA A 163 -5.59 9.49 65.93
CA ALA A 163 -5.05 8.13 65.72
C ALA A 163 -4.16 7.62 66.87
N GLU A 164 -4.04 6.29 67.00
CA GLU A 164 -3.05 5.57 67.82
C GLU A 164 -2.27 4.51 66.99
N GLU A 165 -1.10 4.11 67.48
CA GLU A 165 -0.14 3.26 66.78
C GLU A 165 -0.29 1.75 67.10
N ILE A 166 0.02 0.86 66.13
CA ILE A 166 0.16 -0.59 66.37
C ILE A 166 1.45 -1.15 65.77
N SER A 167 2.14 -1.99 66.54
CA SER A 167 3.53 -2.42 66.36
C SER A 167 3.84 -3.37 65.17
N PRO A 168 5.09 -3.38 64.64
CA PRO A 168 5.41 -3.97 63.32
C PRO A 168 5.76 -5.47 63.35
N GLN A 169 4.82 -6.33 63.78
CA GLN A 169 5.06 -7.78 63.88
C GLN A 169 5.01 -8.51 62.53
N TRP A 170 4.16 -8.05 61.59
CA TRP A 170 3.93 -8.70 60.30
C TRP A 170 5.16 -8.69 59.36
N ARG A 171 6.00 -7.64 59.44
CA ARG A 171 7.16 -7.44 58.55
C ARG A 171 8.18 -8.58 58.62
N ARG A 172 8.34 -9.23 59.79
CA ARG A 172 9.28 -10.36 59.94
C ARG A 172 8.85 -11.62 59.17
N ARG A 173 7.54 -11.90 59.09
CA ARG A 173 7.01 -13.04 58.31
C ARG A 173 7.06 -12.79 56.81
N ALA A 174 6.76 -11.56 56.37
CA ALA A 174 6.84 -11.18 54.95
C ALA A 174 8.26 -11.36 54.38
N ASN A 175 9.29 -10.93 55.11
CA ASN A 175 10.68 -11.02 54.66
C ASN A 175 11.20 -12.48 54.54
N GLN A 176 10.68 -13.40 55.35
CA GLN A 176 11.03 -14.83 55.25
C GLN A 176 10.40 -15.48 54.01
N ALA A 177 9.16 -15.15 53.67
CA ALA A 177 8.51 -15.65 52.45
C ALA A 177 9.22 -15.17 51.17
N LEU A 178 9.66 -13.90 51.14
CA LEU A 178 10.43 -13.32 50.03
C LEU A 178 11.78 -14.02 49.82
N LEU A 179 12.48 -14.42 50.89
CA LEU A 179 13.73 -15.17 50.79
C LEU A 179 13.53 -16.56 50.17
N VAL A 180 12.49 -17.29 50.56
CA VAL A 180 12.17 -18.62 50.00
C VAL A 180 11.78 -18.51 48.52
N ALA A 181 10.95 -17.53 48.16
CA ALA A 181 10.59 -17.26 46.77
C ALA A 181 11.82 -16.90 45.91
N GLY A 182 12.74 -16.10 46.44
CA GLY A 182 14.00 -15.76 45.79
C GLY A 182 14.89 -16.99 45.53
N CYS A 183 14.98 -17.91 46.51
CA CYS A 183 15.75 -19.15 46.34
C CYS A 183 15.14 -20.07 45.26
N ILE A 184 13.80 -20.19 45.21
CA ILE A 184 13.10 -20.98 44.18
C ILE A 184 13.31 -20.36 42.79
N ALA A 185 13.20 -19.04 42.65
CA ALA A 185 13.47 -18.33 41.40
C ALA A 185 14.94 -18.51 40.94
N GLY A 186 15.90 -18.45 41.88
CA GLY A 186 17.31 -18.71 41.60
C GLY A 186 17.57 -20.13 41.11
N LEU A 187 16.97 -21.15 41.75
CA LEU A 187 17.07 -22.54 41.32
C LEU A 187 16.44 -22.78 39.94
N LEU A 188 15.30 -22.14 39.63
CA LEU A 188 14.68 -22.19 38.30
C LEU A 188 15.54 -21.52 37.22
N LEU A 189 16.21 -20.40 37.55
CA LEU A 189 17.16 -19.76 36.63
C LEU A 189 18.41 -20.62 36.39
N ILE A 190 18.91 -21.33 37.41
CA ILE A 190 20.02 -22.29 37.26
C ILE A 190 19.58 -23.50 36.42
N ALA A 191 18.34 -23.99 36.59
CA ALA A 191 17.77 -25.04 35.75
C ALA A 191 17.65 -24.59 34.28
N ALA A 192 17.11 -23.39 34.02
CA ALA A 192 17.03 -22.83 32.68
C ALA A 192 18.42 -22.62 32.05
N ALA A 193 19.38 -22.07 32.81
CA ALA A 193 20.76 -21.86 32.34
C ALA A 193 21.48 -23.19 32.05
N THR A 194 21.24 -24.24 32.83
CA THR A 194 21.83 -25.57 32.57
C THR A 194 21.17 -26.29 31.39
N ILE A 195 19.88 -26.09 31.12
CA ILE A 195 19.21 -26.54 29.89
C ILE A 195 19.82 -25.83 28.68
N VAL A 196 19.88 -24.49 28.68
CA VAL A 196 20.49 -23.70 27.59
C VAL A 196 21.95 -24.07 27.38
N ALA A 197 22.74 -24.25 28.45
CA ALA A 197 24.13 -24.70 28.37
C ALA A 197 24.29 -26.18 27.98
N ARG A 198 23.22 -26.97 27.96
CA ARG A 198 23.18 -28.36 27.46
C ARG A 198 22.82 -28.40 25.98
N ASP A 199 21.90 -27.56 25.52
CA ASP A 199 21.55 -27.46 24.11
C ASP A 199 22.60 -26.67 23.29
N ILE A 200 23.25 -25.64 23.86
CA ILE A 200 24.47 -25.04 23.27
C ILE A 200 25.60 -26.08 23.17
N ARG A 201 25.71 -26.99 24.16
CA ARG A 201 26.67 -28.10 24.07
C ARG A 201 26.29 -29.12 22.99
N ARG A 202 25.00 -29.48 22.85
CA ARG A 202 24.51 -30.32 21.74
C ARG A 202 24.75 -29.69 20.37
N ALA A 203 24.52 -28.39 20.22
CA ALA A 203 24.81 -27.66 18.99
C ALA A 203 26.31 -27.65 18.66
N ARG A 204 27.18 -27.56 19.68
CA ARG A 204 28.65 -27.68 19.53
C ARG A 204 29.16 -29.13 19.43
N SER A 205 28.31 -30.12 19.72
CA SER A 205 28.65 -31.55 19.67
C SER A 205 27.86 -32.30 18.58
N GLN A 206 27.34 -31.60 17.58
CA GLN A 206 27.08 -32.25 16.29
C GLN A 206 28.43 -32.72 15.74
N PRO A 207 28.60 -34.00 15.39
CA PRO A 207 29.83 -34.44 14.76
C PRO A 207 30.00 -33.68 13.44
N LYS A 208 31.22 -33.18 13.21
CA LYS A 208 31.64 -32.66 11.92
C LYS A 208 31.34 -33.74 10.88
N ILE A 209 30.56 -33.42 9.84
CA ILE A 209 30.33 -34.35 8.73
C ILE A 209 31.64 -34.47 7.96
N GLU A 210 32.44 -35.44 8.38
CA GLU A 210 33.57 -35.93 7.62
C GLU A 210 33.02 -36.63 6.37
N ILE A 211 33.60 -36.31 5.22
CA ILE A 211 33.25 -36.99 3.96
C ILE A 211 33.90 -38.36 4.04
N VAL A 212 33.14 -39.34 4.54
CA VAL A 212 33.53 -40.75 4.48
C VAL A 212 33.51 -41.15 3.01
N ASP A 213 34.69 -41.40 2.44
CA ASP A 213 34.82 -42.07 1.15
C ASP A 213 34.03 -43.38 1.19
N VAL A 214 33.03 -43.52 0.32
CA VAL A 214 32.34 -44.79 0.12
C VAL A 214 33.36 -45.75 -0.50
N PRO A 215 33.70 -46.87 0.16
CA PRO A 215 34.68 -47.80 -0.38
C PRO A 215 34.24 -48.31 -1.76
N ARG A 216 35.20 -48.44 -2.68
CA ARG A 216 34.97 -49.15 -3.95
C ARG A 216 34.49 -50.57 -3.64
N GLU A 217 33.43 -51.01 -4.30
CA GLU A 217 33.08 -52.43 -4.31
C GLU A 217 34.26 -53.24 -4.86
N THR A 218 34.69 -54.23 -4.09
CA THR A 218 35.80 -55.10 -4.44
C THR A 218 35.35 -56.09 -5.49
N VAL A 219 35.65 -55.81 -6.77
CA VAL A 219 35.59 -56.84 -7.81
C VAL A 219 36.50 -57.99 -7.39
N GLU A 220 35.94 -59.21 -7.34
CA GLU A 220 36.64 -60.36 -6.80
C GLU A 220 37.83 -60.84 -7.65
N LYS A 221 38.62 -61.71 -7.02
CA LYS A 221 39.94 -62.17 -7.45
C LYS A 221 40.00 -62.67 -8.91
N ARG A 222 41.10 -62.29 -9.55
CA ARG A 222 41.77 -63.06 -10.62
C ARG A 222 41.97 -64.52 -10.18
N PRO A 223 42.00 -65.48 -11.12
CA PRO A 223 43.31 -66.06 -11.45
C PRO A 223 43.63 -66.06 -12.94
N ASP A 224 44.91 -65.78 -13.23
CA ASP A 224 45.72 -66.36 -14.34
C ASP A 224 45.23 -66.15 -15.79
N THR A 225 46.01 -66.37 -16.85
CA THR A 225 47.41 -66.84 -16.99
C THR A 225 48.10 -66.03 -18.10
N GLU A 226 49.45 -65.94 -18.09
CA GLU A 226 50.31 -65.67 -19.28
C GLU A 226 50.10 -64.34 -20.06
N ALA A 227 51.00 -63.87 -20.94
CA ALA A 227 52.47 -63.97 -20.99
C ALA A 227 53.08 -62.82 -21.84
N THR A 228 54.41 -62.66 -21.75
CA THR A 228 55.32 -62.10 -22.78
C THR A 228 55.13 -60.69 -23.39
N ASN A 229 56.14 -59.86 -23.11
CA ASN A 229 56.95 -59.08 -24.07
C ASN A 229 56.40 -57.90 -24.92
N ASN A 230 56.77 -56.69 -24.47
CA ASN A 230 57.90 -55.89 -25.00
C ASN A 230 57.76 -55.04 -26.30
N SER A 231 58.58 -53.96 -26.31
CA SER A 231 59.04 -53.12 -27.44
C SER A 231 58.04 -52.29 -28.28
N GLN A 232 57.98 -51.00 -27.94
CA GLN A 232 58.32 -49.85 -28.80
C GLN A 232 58.34 -50.00 -30.36
N SER A 233 57.70 -49.00 -30.99
CA SER A 233 58.19 -48.20 -32.14
C SER A 233 57.98 -48.61 -33.62
N GLN A 234 57.59 -47.57 -34.38
CA GLN A 234 58.00 -47.20 -35.76
C GLN A 234 57.23 -47.66 -37.03
N THR A 235 56.90 -46.65 -37.86
CA THR A 235 56.92 -46.58 -39.35
C THR A 235 55.87 -47.32 -40.21
N ALA A 236 55.48 -46.86 -41.42
CA ALA A 236 55.53 -45.52 -42.07
C ALA A 236 54.78 -45.47 -43.45
N HIS A 237 54.68 -44.26 -44.02
CA HIS A 237 54.36 -43.89 -45.43
C HIS A 237 52.86 -43.86 -45.84
N ILE A 238 52.37 -43.12 -46.86
CA ILE A 238 52.97 -42.65 -48.15
C ILE A 238 52.56 -41.18 -48.57
N VAL A 239 53.56 -40.31 -48.79
CA VAL A 239 53.81 -39.33 -49.91
C VAL A 239 52.78 -38.25 -50.39
N SER A 240 53.20 -36.96 -50.28
CA SER A 240 52.98 -35.73 -51.13
C SER A 240 51.56 -35.16 -51.38
N ALA A 241 51.33 -33.88 -51.75
CA ALA A 241 52.24 -32.79 -52.18
C ALA A 241 51.76 -31.36 -51.77
N GLY A 242 52.63 -30.34 -51.90
CA GLY A 242 52.32 -28.88 -51.80
C GLY A 242 52.17 -28.18 -53.18
N PRO A 243 52.15 -26.82 -53.29
CA PRO A 243 52.88 -25.82 -52.48
C PRO A 243 52.07 -24.55 -52.05
N SER A 244 52.78 -23.46 -51.70
CA SER A 244 52.36 -22.10 -51.25
C SER A 244 53.30 -21.04 -51.92
N PRO A 245 53.35 -19.70 -51.69
CA PRO A 245 52.62 -18.77 -50.78
C PRO A 245 52.29 -17.33 -51.37
N ALA A 246 52.03 -16.32 -50.51
CA ALA A 246 52.34 -14.86 -50.60
C ALA A 246 51.19 -13.78 -50.54
N GLU A 247 51.57 -12.51 -50.22
CA GLU A 247 50.78 -11.30 -49.88
C GLU A 247 51.28 -10.04 -50.68
N PRO A 248 51.01 -8.72 -50.37
CA PRO A 248 49.83 -8.01 -49.80
C PRO A 248 49.20 -6.86 -50.70
N PRO A 249 49.31 -5.51 -50.50
CA PRO A 249 48.18 -4.53 -50.63
C PRO A 249 48.37 -3.39 -51.68
N PRO A 250 47.51 -2.33 -51.77
CA PRO A 250 47.75 -1.04 -51.06
C PRO A 250 46.47 -0.18 -50.73
N SER A 251 46.63 1.15 -50.53
CA SER A 251 45.67 2.16 -49.99
C SER A 251 45.31 3.32 -50.96
N GLU A 252 44.74 4.44 -50.44
CA GLU A 252 44.51 5.81 -51.03
C GLU A 252 43.08 6.17 -51.58
N SER A 253 42.70 7.45 -51.79
CA SER A 253 42.39 8.51 -50.78
C SER A 253 41.78 9.83 -51.37
N MET A 254 40.72 10.38 -50.73
CA MET A 254 40.27 11.82 -50.74
C MET A 254 39.82 12.49 -52.08
N PRO A 255 39.32 13.76 -52.08
CA PRO A 255 38.23 14.37 -51.28
C PRO A 255 37.02 14.75 -52.21
N PRO A 256 36.55 16.00 -52.54
CA PRO A 256 36.74 17.41 -52.09
C PRO A 256 35.46 18.09 -51.49
N ASP A 257 35.53 19.40 -51.21
CA ASP A 257 34.48 20.27 -50.61
C ASP A 257 33.51 20.94 -51.60
N ASN A 258 32.38 21.53 -51.13
CA ASN A 258 32.25 23.01 -51.05
C ASN A 258 31.04 23.60 -50.26
N ALA A 259 31.13 24.92 -50.04
CA ALA A 259 30.39 25.83 -49.14
C ALA A 259 28.86 26.06 -49.32
N ALA A 260 28.15 26.01 -48.19
CA ALA A 260 27.46 27.11 -47.46
C ALA A 260 26.71 28.30 -48.15
N VAL A 261 25.88 28.98 -47.31
CA VAL A 261 25.37 30.38 -47.37
C VAL A 261 23.89 30.65 -47.77
N SER A 262 23.03 30.69 -46.74
CA SER A 262 22.12 31.81 -46.35
C SER A 262 20.89 32.29 -47.17
N SER A 263 19.76 32.35 -46.44
CA SER A 263 18.76 33.44 -46.30
C SER A 263 17.58 33.70 -47.29
N ALA A 264 16.50 34.20 -46.67
CA ALA A 264 15.40 35.06 -47.17
C ALA A 264 14.04 34.45 -47.61
N ARG A 265 12.97 34.98 -46.99
CA ARG A 265 11.54 35.04 -47.40
C ARG A 265 11.34 36.31 -48.27
N PRO A 266 10.21 36.56 -48.99
CA PRO A 266 8.81 36.34 -48.54
C PRO A 266 7.76 36.00 -49.64
N SER A 267 6.47 36.20 -49.30
CA SER A 267 5.30 36.48 -50.16
C SER A 267 4.24 35.39 -50.38
N GLU A 268 2.99 35.84 -50.27
CA GLU A 268 1.66 35.21 -50.45
C GLU A 268 0.81 36.21 -51.29
N PRO A 269 -0.48 36.00 -51.63
CA PRO A 269 -1.34 34.80 -51.61
C PRO A 269 -1.83 34.54 -53.08
N PRO A 270 -3.12 34.47 -53.49
CA PRO A 270 -4.33 33.86 -52.90
C PRO A 270 -5.12 32.91 -53.86
N ALA A 271 -5.89 31.97 -53.29
CA ALA A 271 -7.14 31.50 -53.90
C ALA A 271 -8.08 30.85 -52.86
N ALA A 272 -9.33 31.32 -52.80
CA ALA A 272 -10.47 30.82 -52.01
C ALA A 272 -11.77 31.36 -52.67
N PRO A 273 -13.02 30.96 -52.30
CA PRO A 273 -13.41 30.17 -51.12
C PRO A 273 -14.58 29.15 -51.30
N SER A 274 -14.94 28.52 -50.16
CA SER A 274 -16.30 28.07 -49.78
C SER A 274 -16.88 26.76 -50.36
N PRO A 275 -17.88 26.14 -49.67
CA PRO A 275 -18.47 26.48 -48.36
C PRO A 275 -18.16 25.47 -47.22
N ARG A 276 -18.71 25.73 -46.03
CA ARG A 276 -18.66 24.86 -44.83
C ARG A 276 -19.94 24.01 -44.73
N ASP A 277 -19.91 22.97 -43.88
CA ASP A 277 -20.94 22.75 -42.85
C ASP A 277 -20.35 21.95 -41.65
N PRO A 278 -20.99 21.90 -40.46
CA PRO A 278 -20.26 21.76 -39.19
C PRO A 278 -20.73 20.60 -38.28
N ALA A 279 -19.84 19.64 -38.01
CA ALA A 279 -19.95 18.73 -36.86
C ALA A 279 -18.57 18.15 -36.47
N ALA A 280 -17.92 18.74 -35.46
CA ALA A 280 -16.69 18.21 -34.87
C ALA A 280 -16.58 18.64 -33.39
N GLU A 281 -17.35 18.00 -32.52
CA GLU A 281 -17.23 18.22 -31.07
C GLU A 281 -15.85 17.73 -30.58
N SER A 282 -15.07 18.66 -30.02
CA SER A 282 -13.72 18.37 -29.55
C SER A 282 -13.76 17.53 -28.28
N SER A 283 -13.54 16.22 -28.40
CA SER A 283 -13.24 15.37 -27.25
C SER A 283 -11.99 15.89 -26.53
N PRO A 284 -12.03 16.13 -25.20
CA PRO A 284 -10.89 16.69 -24.48
C PRO A 284 -9.73 15.67 -24.41
N PRO A 285 -8.47 16.13 -24.49
CA PRO A 285 -7.31 15.23 -24.47
C PRO A 285 -7.18 14.56 -23.09
N LYS A 286 -7.21 13.23 -23.06
CA LYS A 286 -6.80 12.46 -21.88
C LYS A 286 -5.29 12.68 -21.63
N PRO A 287 -4.88 13.07 -20.41
CA PRO A 287 -3.46 13.08 -20.05
C PRO A 287 -2.91 11.66 -20.14
N SER A 288 -1.98 11.43 -21.07
CA SER A 288 -1.23 10.18 -21.14
C SER A 288 -0.04 10.27 -20.17
N GLU A 289 -0.29 9.97 -18.89
CA GLU A 289 0.80 9.71 -17.94
C GLU A 289 1.54 8.45 -18.39
N THR A 290 2.66 8.67 -19.08
CA THR A 290 3.62 7.62 -19.44
C THR A 290 4.38 7.20 -18.19
N VAL A 291 3.74 6.35 -17.38
CA VAL A 291 4.37 5.68 -16.24
C VAL A 291 5.61 4.93 -16.76
N GLN A 292 6.80 5.45 -16.45
CA GLN A 292 8.05 4.83 -16.87
C GLN A 292 8.14 3.43 -16.25
N ALA A 293 8.30 2.41 -17.10
CA ALA A 293 8.42 1.04 -16.64
C ALA A 293 9.72 0.87 -15.84
N LYS A 294 9.60 0.37 -14.60
CA LYS A 294 10.74 0.13 -13.70
C LYS A 294 11.74 -0.82 -14.34
N LEU A 295 13.03 -0.55 -14.17
CA LEU A 295 14.11 -1.39 -14.67
C LEU A 295 14.12 -2.75 -13.95
N PRO A 296 14.54 -3.85 -14.61
CA PRO A 296 14.84 -5.10 -13.92
C PRO A 296 16.02 -4.90 -12.96
N VAL A 297 16.20 -5.80 -11.99
CA VAL A 297 17.43 -5.83 -11.18
C VAL A 297 18.63 -6.08 -12.11
N PRO A 298 19.72 -5.30 -12.04
CA PRO A 298 20.96 -5.58 -12.78
C PRO A 298 21.49 -6.98 -12.44
N SER A 299 22.20 -7.60 -13.39
CA SER A 299 22.72 -8.96 -13.22
C SER A 299 23.71 -9.07 -12.05
N VAL A 300 23.99 -10.30 -11.62
CA VAL A 300 24.93 -10.56 -10.51
C VAL A 300 26.32 -10.04 -10.83
N ASP A 301 26.76 -10.18 -12.09
CA ASP A 301 28.10 -9.78 -12.53
C ASP A 301 28.21 -8.24 -12.66
N GLU A 302 27.18 -7.57 -13.17
CA GLU A 302 27.09 -6.11 -13.17
C GLU A 302 27.07 -5.54 -11.75
N GLN A 303 26.29 -6.15 -10.84
CA GLN A 303 26.30 -5.77 -9.42
C GLN A 303 27.65 -6.01 -8.75
N ALA A 304 28.36 -7.08 -9.12
CA ALA A 304 29.68 -7.38 -8.58
C ALA A 304 30.75 -6.38 -9.07
N ALA A 305 30.71 -6.02 -10.35
CA ALA A 305 31.59 -4.99 -10.92
C ALA A 305 31.35 -3.61 -10.28
N ALA A 306 30.08 -3.18 -10.20
CA ALA A 306 29.71 -1.93 -9.55
C ALA A 306 30.02 -1.92 -8.05
N LEU A 307 29.86 -3.04 -7.34
CA LEU A 307 30.23 -3.16 -5.93
C LEU A 307 31.74 -3.12 -5.72
N LYS A 308 32.53 -3.74 -6.62
CA LYS A 308 34.00 -3.64 -6.57
C LYS A 308 34.45 -2.19 -6.73
N LEU A 309 33.95 -1.49 -7.76
CA LEU A 309 34.28 -0.07 -7.98
C LEU A 309 33.85 0.80 -6.79
N ALA A 310 32.67 0.54 -6.21
CA ALA A 310 32.21 1.26 -5.01
C ALA A 310 33.05 0.94 -3.76
N GLU A 311 33.58 -0.28 -3.59
CA GLU A 311 34.51 -0.60 -2.50
C GLU A 311 35.87 0.06 -2.71
N GLU A 312 36.41 0.07 -3.93
CA GLU A 312 37.66 0.75 -4.28
C GLU A 312 37.55 2.28 -4.11
N THR A 313 36.41 2.87 -4.48
CA THR A 313 36.14 4.31 -4.35
C THR A 313 35.89 4.73 -2.90
N TYR A 314 35.04 3.99 -2.17
CA TYR A 314 34.47 4.42 -0.89
C TYR A 314 34.92 3.60 0.32
N GLN A 315 35.67 2.51 0.16
CA GLN A 315 36.11 1.64 1.26
C GLN A 315 34.92 1.24 2.15
N LEU A 316 33.84 0.68 1.57
CA LEU A 316 32.56 0.46 2.27
C LEU A 316 32.69 -0.53 3.45
N SER A 317 33.67 -1.42 3.38
CA SER A 317 34.07 -2.34 4.47
C SER A 317 34.73 -1.66 5.67
N LYS A 318 35.30 -0.46 5.52
CA LYS A 318 35.94 0.30 6.61
C LYS A 318 34.90 0.77 7.63
N GLN A 319 35.12 0.40 8.90
CA GLN A 319 34.33 0.90 10.05
C GLN A 319 34.50 2.42 10.21
N ARG A 320 33.41 3.06 10.63
CA ARG A 320 33.22 4.52 10.68
C ARG A 320 32.28 4.88 11.83
N SER A 321 32.33 6.13 12.27
CA SER A 321 31.31 6.70 13.15
C SER A 321 29.95 6.82 12.44
N PRO A 322 28.83 6.97 13.18
CA PRO A 322 27.51 7.19 12.60
C PRO A 322 27.45 8.39 11.64
N GLU A 323 28.11 9.50 11.99
CA GLU A 323 28.11 10.73 11.18
C GLU A 323 28.92 10.57 9.89
N GLU A 324 30.07 9.88 9.93
CA GLU A 324 30.83 9.52 8.72
C GLU A 324 30.03 8.58 7.80
N ASN A 325 29.28 7.62 8.37
CA ASN A 325 28.39 6.75 7.60
C ASN A 325 27.21 7.52 6.99
N ARG A 326 26.63 8.48 7.72
CA ARG A 326 25.55 9.36 7.24
C ARG A 326 26.02 10.23 6.08
N LEU A 327 27.19 10.87 6.21
CA LEU A 327 27.78 11.72 5.16
C LEU A 327 28.16 10.90 3.93
N LEU A 328 28.74 9.71 4.11
CA LEU A 328 29.06 8.79 3.02
C LEU A 328 27.79 8.34 2.27
N ALA A 329 26.73 7.95 2.99
CA ALA A 329 25.45 7.59 2.39
C ALA A 329 24.85 8.74 1.55
N GLU A 330 24.95 9.97 2.06
CA GLU A 330 24.48 11.17 1.37
C GLU A 330 25.26 11.45 0.07
N GLU A 331 26.57 11.23 0.06
CA GLU A 331 27.37 11.31 -1.16
C GLU A 331 27.00 10.21 -2.17
N MET A 332 26.84 8.96 -1.70
CA MET A 332 26.49 7.82 -2.55
C MET A 332 25.13 7.99 -3.22
N VAL A 333 24.13 8.55 -2.53
CA VAL A 333 22.84 8.95 -3.14
C VAL A 333 23.06 10.05 -4.19
N ARG A 334 23.80 11.11 -3.84
CA ARG A 334 24.08 12.25 -4.73
C ARG A 334 24.86 11.88 -6.01
N VAL A 335 25.58 10.75 -6.00
CA VAL A 335 26.18 10.16 -7.21
C VAL A 335 25.18 9.29 -7.96
N ALA A 336 24.43 8.44 -7.27
CA ALA A 336 23.43 7.54 -7.86
C ALA A 336 22.24 8.27 -8.52
N GLU A 337 21.95 9.51 -8.14
CA GLU A 337 20.90 10.34 -8.73
C GLU A 337 21.33 11.11 -10.00
N ARG A 338 22.62 11.04 -10.39
CA ARG A 338 23.11 11.66 -11.63
C ARG A 338 22.60 10.89 -12.85
N ALA A 339 22.19 11.61 -13.88
CA ALA A 339 21.69 11.03 -15.13
C ALA A 339 22.73 10.16 -15.87
N GLU A 340 24.02 10.37 -15.61
CA GLU A 340 25.14 9.63 -16.18
C GLU A 340 25.48 8.33 -15.44
N CYS A 341 24.94 8.12 -14.21
CA CYS A 341 25.26 6.95 -13.41
C CYS A 341 24.60 5.69 -13.98
N LEU A 342 25.39 4.63 -14.21
CA LEU A 342 24.91 3.43 -14.87
C LEU A 342 23.85 2.71 -13.99
N PRO A 343 22.83 2.02 -14.56
CA PRO A 343 21.80 1.34 -13.78
C PRO A 343 22.35 0.35 -12.74
N ALA A 344 23.45 -0.33 -13.04
CA ALA A 344 24.15 -1.22 -12.11
C ALA A 344 24.78 -0.46 -10.92
N GLU A 345 25.47 0.64 -11.20
CA GLU A 345 26.07 1.52 -10.21
C GLU A 345 25.00 2.14 -9.32
N ARG A 346 23.96 2.75 -9.92
CA ARG A 346 22.83 3.34 -9.21
C ARG A 346 22.16 2.34 -8.26
N PHE A 347 21.89 1.12 -8.73
CA PHE A 347 21.30 0.06 -7.90
C PHE A 347 22.20 -0.30 -6.69
N VAL A 348 23.50 -0.47 -6.92
CA VAL A 348 24.46 -0.82 -5.87
C VAL A 348 24.69 0.33 -4.89
N LEU A 349 24.88 1.55 -5.38
CA LEU A 349 25.12 2.76 -4.59
C LEU A 349 23.92 3.08 -3.70
N MET A 350 22.68 3.07 -4.21
CA MET A 350 21.51 3.33 -3.36
C MET A 350 21.27 2.21 -2.34
N ARG A 351 21.47 0.93 -2.71
CA ARG A 351 21.42 -0.18 -1.73
C ARG A 351 22.45 0.00 -0.62
N LYS A 352 23.69 0.37 -0.97
CA LYS A 352 24.76 0.58 0.01
C LYS A 352 24.61 1.87 0.81
N ALA A 353 24.05 2.93 0.24
CA ALA A 353 23.67 4.13 0.98
C ALA A 353 22.57 3.83 2.02
N ALA A 354 21.55 3.03 1.67
CA ALA A 354 20.55 2.57 2.63
C ALA A 354 21.17 1.71 3.75
N GLU A 355 22.11 0.82 3.43
CA GLU A 355 22.90 0.10 4.43
C GLU A 355 23.71 1.05 5.35
N LYS A 356 24.30 2.12 4.81
CA LYS A 356 25.07 3.10 5.59
C LYS A 356 24.20 4.05 6.42
N TYR A 357 23.02 4.44 5.95
CA TYR A 357 22.02 5.10 6.79
C TYR A 357 21.51 4.17 7.91
N ALA A 358 21.30 2.88 7.62
CA ALA A 358 20.98 1.91 8.66
C ALA A 358 22.12 1.78 9.70
N GLU A 359 23.38 1.80 9.28
CA GLU A 359 24.55 1.81 10.20
C GLU A 359 24.68 3.13 10.99
N ALA A 360 24.16 4.24 10.47
CA ALA A 360 24.12 5.53 11.15
C ALA A 360 22.94 5.71 12.14
N GLY A 361 21.91 4.86 12.09
CA GLY A 361 20.67 5.01 12.87
C GLY A 361 19.59 5.87 12.16
N GLU A 362 19.78 6.15 10.88
CA GLU A 362 19.06 7.15 10.07
C GLU A 362 17.83 6.56 9.36
N VAL A 363 16.79 6.22 10.14
CA VAL A 363 15.62 5.46 9.70
C VAL A 363 14.92 6.07 8.48
N ASP A 364 14.58 7.36 8.51
CA ASP A 364 13.79 7.97 7.44
C ASP A 364 14.61 8.17 6.16
N ARG A 365 15.92 8.49 6.26
CA ARG A 365 16.82 8.55 5.11
C ARG A 365 17.06 7.17 4.49
N MET A 366 17.20 6.13 5.32
CA MET A 366 17.29 4.72 4.90
C MET A 366 16.05 4.30 4.09
N LEU A 367 14.84 4.57 4.61
CA LEU A 367 13.59 4.23 3.94
C LEU A 367 13.40 5.02 2.63
N ASN A 368 13.60 6.34 2.65
CA ASN A 368 13.51 7.17 1.45
C ASN A 368 14.48 6.72 0.36
N THR A 369 15.68 6.25 0.72
CA THR A 369 16.65 5.69 -0.24
C THR A 369 16.14 4.40 -0.88
N ILE A 370 15.53 3.51 -0.10
CA ILE A 370 14.91 2.27 -0.62
C ILE A 370 13.66 2.56 -1.46
N ASP A 371 12.89 3.59 -1.12
CA ASP A 371 11.69 3.97 -1.85
C ASP A 371 12.03 4.62 -3.19
N SER A 372 13.05 5.49 -3.24
CA SER A 372 13.60 6.01 -4.51
C SER A 372 14.24 4.90 -5.36
N LEU A 373 14.91 3.91 -4.75
CA LEU A 373 15.40 2.73 -5.47
C LEU A 373 14.23 1.88 -6.02
N ALA A 374 13.16 1.70 -5.24
CA ALA A 374 11.95 0.97 -5.64
C ALA A 374 11.07 1.75 -6.62
N GLY A 375 11.28 3.06 -6.78
CA GLY A 375 10.78 3.84 -7.90
C GLY A 375 11.45 3.45 -9.21
N GLY A 376 12.77 3.23 -9.21
CA GLY A 376 13.55 2.90 -10.39
C GLY A 376 13.59 1.41 -10.78
N PHE A 377 13.55 0.49 -9.81
CA PHE A 377 13.90 -0.93 -10.03
C PHE A 377 12.87 -1.93 -9.48
N GLN A 378 12.76 -3.09 -10.14
CA GLN A 378 11.89 -4.21 -9.79
C GLN A 378 12.59 -5.21 -8.84
N PHE A 379 12.67 -4.91 -7.54
CA PHE A 379 13.23 -5.82 -6.52
C PHE A 379 12.28 -6.05 -5.35
N ASP A 380 12.60 -7.03 -4.51
CA ASP A 380 11.88 -7.31 -3.26
C ASP A 380 12.17 -6.23 -2.19
N ARG A 381 11.39 -5.15 -2.23
CA ARG A 381 11.41 -4.06 -1.24
C ARG A 381 11.14 -4.56 0.18
N THR A 382 10.33 -5.59 0.35
CA THR A 382 9.92 -6.09 1.66
C THR A 382 11.07 -6.85 2.32
N ALA A 383 11.70 -7.79 1.61
CA ALA A 383 12.90 -8.47 2.10
C ALA A 383 14.08 -7.50 2.35
N ALA A 384 14.21 -6.44 1.55
CA ALA A 384 15.20 -5.39 1.77
C ALA A 384 14.91 -4.58 3.05
N ASN A 385 13.66 -4.12 3.22
CA ASN A 385 13.22 -3.40 4.42
C ASN A 385 13.38 -4.24 5.69
N ARG A 386 13.12 -5.55 5.64
CA ARG A 386 13.37 -6.48 6.76
C ARG A 386 14.81 -6.40 7.25
N ILE A 387 15.77 -6.56 6.33
CA ILE A 387 17.23 -6.53 6.63
C ILE A 387 17.65 -5.17 7.20
N LEU A 388 17.12 -4.08 6.64
CA LEU A 388 17.54 -2.72 6.99
C LEU A 388 16.90 -2.25 8.30
N LEU A 389 15.64 -2.60 8.59
CA LEU A 389 15.01 -2.35 9.88
C LEU A 389 15.66 -3.17 11.00
N GLU A 390 16.07 -4.41 10.72
CA GLU A 390 16.87 -5.25 11.63
C GLU A 390 18.28 -4.69 11.86
N ARG A 391 18.88 -3.98 10.89
CA ARG A 391 20.19 -3.32 11.06
C ARG A 391 20.07 -2.00 11.83
N VAL A 392 19.10 -1.14 11.47
CA VAL A 392 18.94 0.19 12.11
C VAL A 392 18.46 0.10 13.55
N SER A 393 17.78 -0.99 13.94
CA SER A 393 17.43 -1.23 15.36
C SER A 393 18.65 -1.46 16.26
N GLN A 394 19.79 -1.85 15.70
CA GLN A 394 21.03 -2.09 16.44
C GLN A 394 21.81 -0.78 16.65
N SER A 395 21.81 0.11 15.66
CA SER A 395 22.54 1.38 15.65
C SER A 395 21.77 2.56 16.28
N VAL A 396 20.44 2.59 16.17
CA VAL A 396 19.62 3.75 16.57
C VAL A 396 19.88 4.16 18.02
N SER A 397 20.15 5.44 18.22
CA SER A 397 20.66 6.00 19.49
C SER A 397 19.78 7.11 20.08
N THR A 398 18.97 7.78 19.25
CA THR A 398 18.13 8.92 19.64
C THR A 398 16.68 8.51 19.90
N ALA A 399 15.97 9.29 20.73
CA ALA A 399 14.55 9.08 20.99
C ALA A 399 13.68 9.32 19.73
N GLU A 400 14.06 10.29 18.90
CA GLU A 400 13.43 10.61 17.61
C GLU A 400 13.61 9.47 16.61
N GLY A 401 14.85 9.00 16.39
CA GLY A 401 15.12 7.86 15.51
C GLY A 401 14.44 6.58 15.98
N TYR A 402 14.31 6.37 17.30
CA TYR A 402 13.54 5.25 17.84
C TYR A 402 12.04 5.41 17.58
N ALA A 403 11.48 6.62 17.64
CA ALA A 403 10.10 6.88 17.25
C ALA A 403 9.88 6.56 15.75
N SER A 404 10.75 7.04 14.86
CA SER A 404 10.73 6.68 13.43
C SER A 404 10.84 5.17 13.20
N LEU A 405 11.67 4.46 13.98
CA LEU A 405 11.79 3.00 13.90
C LEU A 405 10.51 2.27 14.33
N VAL A 406 9.87 2.68 15.43
CA VAL A 406 8.57 2.13 15.85
C VAL A 406 7.51 2.37 14.78
N ALA A 407 7.53 3.56 14.17
CA ALA A 407 6.62 3.95 13.11
C ALA A 407 6.83 3.11 11.83
N ALA A 408 8.09 2.95 11.40
CA ALA A 408 8.48 2.10 10.29
C ALA A 408 8.12 0.62 10.52
N SER A 409 8.30 0.13 11.76
CA SER A 409 7.92 -1.22 12.16
C SER A 409 6.42 -1.49 12.00
N ARG A 410 5.53 -0.55 12.36
CA ARG A 410 4.06 -0.70 12.11
C ARG A 410 3.78 -0.92 10.62
N ARG A 411 4.26 -0.01 9.78
CA ARG A 411 4.09 -0.06 8.31
C ARG A 411 4.63 -1.35 7.72
N PHE A 412 5.84 -1.74 8.13
CA PHE A 412 6.48 -2.98 7.69
C PHE A 412 5.68 -4.22 8.10
N CYS A 413 5.25 -4.33 9.36
CA CYS A 413 4.47 -5.49 9.82
C CYS A 413 3.15 -5.61 9.05
N SER A 414 2.47 -4.50 8.80
CA SER A 414 1.22 -4.47 8.01
C SER A 414 1.44 -4.99 6.58
N GLN A 415 2.47 -4.49 5.88
CA GLN A 415 2.80 -4.93 4.53
C GLN A 415 3.25 -6.40 4.50
N ALA A 416 4.12 -6.80 5.44
CA ALA A 416 4.62 -8.18 5.53
C ALA A 416 3.48 -9.17 5.80
N LEU A 417 2.48 -8.82 6.61
CA LEU A 417 1.30 -9.67 6.85
C LEU A 417 0.39 -9.77 5.61
N ALA A 418 0.19 -8.69 4.87
CA ALA A 418 -0.53 -8.71 3.60
C ALA A 418 0.18 -9.60 2.54
N GLU A 419 1.51 -9.61 2.53
CA GLU A 419 2.35 -10.49 1.70
C GLU A 419 2.54 -11.92 2.29
N GLU A 420 1.84 -12.28 3.36
CA GLU A 420 1.96 -13.55 4.10
C GLU A 420 3.37 -13.86 4.67
N ARG A 421 4.26 -12.87 4.76
CA ARG A 421 5.62 -12.93 5.32
C ARG A 421 5.66 -12.84 6.85
N VAL A 422 4.87 -13.65 7.54
CA VAL A 422 4.69 -13.57 9.00
C VAL A 422 6.03 -13.70 9.77
N SER A 423 6.96 -14.53 9.27
CA SER A 423 8.31 -14.68 9.83
C SER A 423 9.12 -13.37 9.82
N GLU A 424 8.98 -12.56 8.76
CA GLU A 424 9.71 -11.31 8.61
C GLU A 424 9.16 -10.24 9.57
N ALA A 425 7.83 -10.18 9.73
CA ALA A 425 7.17 -9.29 10.68
C ALA A 425 7.58 -9.56 12.14
N VAL A 426 7.64 -10.83 12.55
CA VAL A 426 8.12 -11.23 13.89
C VAL A 426 9.56 -10.77 14.13
N GLN A 427 10.46 -10.98 13.16
CA GLN A 427 11.87 -10.60 13.28
C GLN A 427 12.03 -9.09 13.50
N VAL A 428 11.35 -8.26 12.69
CA VAL A 428 11.42 -6.80 12.82
C VAL A 428 10.77 -6.33 14.14
N ALA A 429 9.62 -6.89 14.55
CA ALA A 429 9.00 -6.52 15.82
C ALA A 429 9.89 -6.86 17.04
N ALA A 430 10.52 -8.03 17.05
CA ALA A 430 11.48 -8.42 18.09
C ALA A 430 12.73 -7.51 18.09
N ALA A 431 13.25 -7.16 16.91
CA ALA A 431 14.40 -6.26 16.77
C ALA A 431 14.10 -4.85 17.30
N VAL A 432 12.89 -4.32 17.07
CA VAL A 432 12.47 -3.02 17.63
C VAL A 432 12.21 -3.09 19.13
N GLN A 433 11.64 -4.20 19.64
CA GLN A 433 11.50 -4.40 21.09
C GLN A 433 12.86 -4.40 21.79
N GLN A 434 13.86 -5.08 21.24
CA GLN A 434 15.23 -5.09 21.76
C GLN A 434 15.87 -3.69 21.74
N ALA A 435 15.67 -2.91 20.67
CA ALA A 435 16.11 -1.52 20.60
C ALA A 435 15.46 -0.65 21.69
N GLY A 436 14.15 -0.81 21.92
CA GLY A 436 13.42 -0.11 22.98
C GLY A 436 13.93 -0.43 24.38
N THR A 437 14.26 -1.70 24.64
CA THR A 437 14.92 -2.13 25.88
C THR A 437 16.32 -1.54 26.02
N ARG A 438 17.15 -1.60 24.96
CA ARG A 438 18.52 -1.05 24.92
C ARG A 438 18.56 0.45 25.20
N LEU A 439 17.61 1.21 24.67
CA LEU A 439 17.48 2.66 24.87
C LEU A 439 16.75 3.04 26.18
N GLY A 440 16.30 2.06 26.97
CA GLY A 440 15.52 2.29 28.19
C GLY A 440 14.16 2.97 27.95
N SER A 441 13.67 3.01 26.70
CA SER A 441 12.57 3.86 26.27
C SER A 441 11.29 3.59 27.07
N LYS A 442 10.61 4.66 27.47
CA LYS A 442 9.29 4.62 28.12
C LYS A 442 8.15 4.80 27.10
N PRO A 443 8.21 5.77 26.16
CA PRO A 443 7.28 5.81 25.02
C PRO A 443 7.25 4.48 24.26
N PHE A 444 6.09 4.13 23.72
CA PHE A 444 5.84 2.93 22.91
C PHE A 444 6.15 1.57 23.57
N ARG A 445 6.65 1.51 24.82
CA ARG A 445 7.07 0.25 25.47
C ARG A 445 5.96 -0.79 25.53
N LYS A 446 4.75 -0.38 25.95
CA LYS A 446 3.56 -1.23 26.01
C LYS A 446 3.18 -1.73 24.60
N GLU A 447 2.97 -0.77 23.70
CA GLU A 447 2.61 -0.97 22.29
C GLU A 447 3.52 -1.96 21.54
N VAL A 448 4.84 -1.77 21.63
CA VAL A 448 5.82 -2.61 20.94
C VAL A 448 5.84 -4.03 21.51
N ALA A 449 5.70 -4.19 22.84
CA ALA A 449 5.61 -5.50 23.47
C ALA A 449 4.30 -6.23 23.12
N GLU A 450 3.17 -5.51 23.08
CA GLU A 450 1.87 -6.06 22.67
C GLU A 450 1.90 -6.51 21.20
N ARG A 451 2.42 -5.69 20.28
CA ARG A 451 2.56 -6.05 18.86
C ARG A 451 3.47 -7.26 18.67
N ALA A 452 4.61 -7.32 19.36
CA ALA A 452 5.51 -8.46 19.31
C ALA A 452 4.85 -9.75 19.85
N GLN A 453 4.06 -9.66 20.92
CA GLN A 453 3.30 -10.79 21.46
C GLN A 453 2.18 -11.26 20.51
N GLN A 454 1.46 -10.33 19.87
CA GLN A 454 0.44 -10.63 18.86
C GLN A 454 1.07 -11.33 17.64
N LEU A 455 2.19 -10.81 17.12
CA LEU A 455 2.92 -11.40 16.00
C LEU A 455 3.48 -12.79 16.32
N ALA A 456 3.99 -13.02 17.54
CA ALA A 456 4.44 -14.35 17.97
C ALA A 456 3.31 -15.39 17.94
N LYS A 457 2.15 -15.08 18.54
CA LYS A 457 0.96 -15.95 18.49
C LYS A 457 0.48 -16.22 17.06
N LEU A 458 0.49 -15.18 16.21
CA LEU A 458 0.10 -15.30 14.81
C LEU A 458 1.07 -16.17 14.00
N TYR A 459 2.35 -16.15 14.35
CA TYR A 459 3.41 -16.97 13.75
C TYR A 459 3.31 -18.45 14.13
N ASP A 460 2.99 -18.78 15.39
CA ASP A 460 2.72 -20.16 15.80
C ASP A 460 1.57 -20.76 14.98
N ARG A 461 0.49 -20.00 14.78
CA ARG A 461 -0.61 -20.37 13.88
C ARG A 461 -0.16 -20.50 12.42
N TYR A 462 0.67 -19.58 11.93
CA TYR A 462 1.23 -19.64 10.57
C TYR A 462 2.11 -20.87 10.34
N GLN A 463 2.83 -21.38 11.34
CA GLN A 463 3.58 -22.65 11.22
C GLN A 463 2.65 -23.84 10.95
N MET A 464 1.48 -23.89 11.61
CA MET A 464 0.46 -24.91 11.34
C MET A 464 -0.08 -24.78 9.90
N VAL A 465 -0.32 -23.56 9.43
CA VAL A 465 -0.74 -23.26 8.05
C VAL A 465 0.31 -23.68 7.03
N MET A 466 1.60 -23.46 7.29
CA MET A 466 2.69 -23.92 6.44
C MET A 466 2.89 -25.45 6.49
N GLY A 467 2.46 -26.09 7.58
CA GLY A 467 2.24 -27.55 7.65
C GLY A 467 1.12 -27.99 6.70
N ALA A 468 -0.08 -27.42 6.84
CA ALA A 468 -1.24 -27.74 6.01
C ALA A 468 -1.00 -27.47 4.51
N LYS A 469 -0.43 -26.31 4.15
CA LYS A 469 0.01 -25.99 2.78
C LYS A 469 1.10 -26.94 2.25
N ARG A 470 1.83 -27.66 3.11
CA ARG A 470 2.72 -28.76 2.69
C ARG A 470 1.93 -30.05 2.44
N THR A 471 0.97 -30.39 3.31
CA THR A 471 0.07 -31.54 3.12
C THR A 471 -0.72 -31.44 1.82
N LEU A 472 -1.34 -30.28 1.53
CA LEU A 472 -2.15 -30.06 0.31
C LEU A 472 -1.36 -30.15 -1.01
N ARG A 473 -0.02 -30.16 -0.98
CA ARG A 473 0.82 -30.44 -2.17
C ARG A 473 1.05 -31.93 -2.41
N ASN A 474 0.76 -32.78 -1.42
CA ASN A 474 0.95 -34.22 -1.45
C ASN A 474 -0.39 -34.98 -1.48
N ALA A 475 -1.40 -34.47 -0.77
CA ALA A 475 -2.79 -34.93 -0.75
C ALA A 475 -3.69 -33.69 -0.88
N ALA A 476 -4.11 -33.38 -2.12
CA ALA A 476 -4.80 -32.15 -2.47
C ALA A 476 -6.26 -32.10 -1.97
N ASP A 477 -6.75 -33.20 -1.42
CA ASP A 477 -8.10 -33.45 -0.90
C ASP A 477 -8.13 -33.61 0.64
N ASP A 478 -7.02 -33.35 1.35
CA ASP A 478 -6.98 -33.41 2.82
C ASP A 478 -7.85 -32.29 3.42
N ALA A 479 -9.09 -32.66 3.77
CA ALA A 479 -10.11 -31.75 4.28
C ALA A 479 -9.70 -31.02 5.58
N LYS A 480 -8.85 -31.62 6.41
CA LYS A 480 -8.34 -30.97 7.65
C LYS A 480 -7.27 -29.95 7.34
N ALA A 481 -6.41 -30.24 6.36
CA ALA A 481 -5.45 -29.26 5.85
C ALA A 481 -6.16 -28.10 5.14
N HIS A 482 -7.27 -28.37 4.44
CA HIS A 482 -8.16 -27.34 3.91
C HIS A 482 -8.74 -26.46 5.03
N ASP A 483 -9.31 -27.02 6.10
CA ASP A 483 -9.85 -26.24 7.22
C ASP A 483 -8.80 -25.27 7.82
N VAL A 484 -7.57 -25.76 8.07
CA VAL A 484 -6.47 -24.96 8.64
C VAL A 484 -6.11 -23.77 7.74
N VAL A 485 -6.07 -23.96 6.42
CA VAL A 485 -5.73 -22.88 5.47
C VAL A 485 -6.91 -21.94 5.23
N GLY A 486 -8.15 -22.45 5.17
CA GLY A 486 -9.36 -21.63 5.07
C GLY A 486 -9.51 -20.70 6.27
N TRP A 487 -9.34 -21.20 7.49
CA TRP A 487 -9.42 -20.39 8.71
C TRP A 487 -8.30 -19.34 8.82
N TRP A 488 -7.12 -19.59 8.26
CA TRP A 488 -6.03 -18.59 8.16
C TRP A 488 -6.43 -17.40 7.29
N TYR A 489 -7.08 -17.66 6.15
CA TYR A 489 -7.55 -16.61 5.27
C TYR A 489 -8.78 -15.89 5.84
N ALA A 490 -9.79 -16.61 6.31
CA ALA A 490 -11.04 -16.04 6.83
C ALA A 490 -10.87 -15.25 8.15
N GLY A 491 -10.02 -15.72 9.05
CA GLY A 491 -9.84 -15.14 10.38
C GLY A 491 -8.84 -13.97 10.38
N PRO A 492 -7.54 -14.21 10.63
CA PRO A 492 -6.55 -13.13 10.76
C PRO A 492 -6.47 -12.19 9.56
N LEU A 493 -6.56 -12.72 8.33
CA LEU A 493 -6.40 -11.95 7.10
C LEU A 493 -7.72 -11.38 6.53
N ASN A 494 -8.89 -11.81 7.00
CA ASN A 494 -10.21 -11.47 6.46
C ASN A 494 -10.35 -11.64 4.92
N ARG A 495 -9.53 -12.51 4.32
CA ARG A 495 -9.39 -12.77 2.88
C ARG A 495 -10.37 -13.86 2.41
N TRP A 496 -11.65 -13.54 2.41
CA TRP A 496 -12.71 -14.54 2.12
C TRP A 496 -12.62 -15.17 0.72
N ALA A 497 -12.17 -14.43 -0.30
CA ALA A 497 -11.97 -14.98 -1.64
C ALA A 497 -10.96 -16.14 -1.68
N ASP A 498 -9.92 -16.09 -0.83
CA ASP A 498 -8.94 -17.18 -0.67
C ASP A 498 -9.47 -18.28 0.27
N ALA A 499 -10.34 -17.94 1.23
CA ALA A 499 -10.86 -18.88 2.22
C ALA A 499 -11.95 -19.83 1.66
N LEU A 500 -12.86 -19.33 0.83
CA LEU A 500 -14.02 -20.09 0.34
C LEU A 500 -13.65 -21.37 -0.42
N PRO A 501 -12.66 -21.39 -1.34
CA PRO A 501 -12.23 -22.62 -2.02
C PRO A 501 -11.65 -23.66 -1.05
N HIS A 502 -11.05 -23.22 0.07
CA HIS A 502 -10.60 -24.12 1.12
C HIS A 502 -11.77 -24.64 1.95
N PHE A 503 -12.68 -23.77 2.42
CA PHE A 503 -13.86 -24.21 3.19
C PHE A 503 -14.80 -25.12 2.40
N ALA A 504 -14.96 -24.92 1.09
CA ALA A 504 -15.72 -25.83 0.23
C ALA A 504 -15.13 -27.26 0.18
N GLN A 505 -13.86 -27.44 0.55
CA GLN A 505 -13.16 -28.73 0.65
C GLN A 505 -12.82 -29.09 2.11
N GLY A 506 -13.32 -28.33 3.09
CA GLY A 506 -13.09 -28.53 4.52
C GLY A 506 -13.86 -29.72 5.11
N SER A 507 -13.51 -30.15 6.32
CA SER A 507 -14.17 -31.28 6.99
C SER A 507 -15.44 -30.90 7.74
N ASP A 508 -15.68 -29.60 7.95
CA ASP A 508 -16.91 -29.07 8.53
C ASP A 508 -18.01 -28.93 7.48
N SER A 509 -18.99 -29.84 7.48
CA SER A 509 -20.04 -29.89 6.46
C SER A 509 -20.92 -28.64 6.41
N ALA A 510 -21.26 -28.06 7.57
CA ALA A 510 -22.11 -26.87 7.64
C ALA A 510 -21.40 -25.63 7.08
N LEU A 511 -20.11 -25.49 7.35
CA LEU A 511 -19.26 -24.45 6.75
C LEU A 511 -19.05 -24.68 5.25
N ALA A 512 -18.80 -25.93 4.85
CA ALA A 512 -18.55 -26.31 3.46
C ALA A 512 -19.78 -26.11 2.56
N GLU A 513 -21.00 -26.30 3.07
CA GLU A 513 -22.23 -25.98 2.33
C GLU A 513 -22.36 -24.49 2.02
N ILE A 514 -22.20 -23.62 3.02
CA ILE A 514 -22.35 -22.16 2.83
C ILE A 514 -21.23 -21.64 1.93
N ALA A 515 -20.01 -22.15 2.09
CA ALA A 515 -18.90 -21.83 1.20
C ALA A 515 -19.16 -22.26 -0.26
N LYS A 516 -19.83 -23.40 -0.49
CA LYS A 516 -20.23 -23.86 -1.84
C LYS A 516 -21.37 -23.04 -2.43
N GLU A 517 -22.36 -22.65 -1.64
CA GLU A 517 -23.44 -21.76 -2.07
C GLU A 517 -22.86 -20.44 -2.60
N GLU A 518 -22.02 -19.80 -1.78
CA GLU A 518 -21.39 -18.52 -2.10
C GLU A 518 -20.41 -18.59 -3.29
N LEU A 519 -19.62 -19.65 -3.39
CA LEU A 519 -18.60 -19.81 -4.42
C LEU A 519 -19.19 -20.14 -5.81
N ASN A 520 -20.29 -20.91 -5.86
CA ASN A 520 -20.88 -21.35 -7.12
C ASN A 520 -21.87 -20.34 -7.72
N ALA A 521 -22.58 -19.57 -6.89
CA ALA A 521 -23.59 -18.62 -7.35
C ALA A 521 -23.74 -17.44 -6.37
N PRO A 522 -22.85 -16.42 -6.41
CA PRO A 522 -22.95 -15.26 -5.54
C PRO A 522 -24.30 -14.55 -5.74
N PRO A 523 -25.10 -14.34 -4.66
CA PRO A 523 -26.51 -13.97 -4.80
C PRO A 523 -26.73 -12.60 -5.46
N SER A 524 -27.53 -12.59 -6.52
CA SER A 524 -27.78 -11.40 -7.35
C SER A 524 -28.72 -10.38 -6.70
N ASP A 525 -29.76 -10.84 -6.01
CA ASP A 525 -30.79 -10.01 -5.38
C ASP A 525 -30.56 -9.81 -3.87
N ALA A 526 -31.24 -8.81 -3.30
CA ALA A 526 -31.06 -8.41 -1.91
C ALA A 526 -31.61 -9.43 -0.88
N GLU A 527 -32.68 -10.17 -1.20
CA GLU A 527 -33.23 -11.17 -0.27
C GLU A 527 -32.35 -12.42 -0.21
N SER A 528 -31.79 -12.85 -1.33
CA SER A 528 -30.80 -13.93 -1.39
C SER A 528 -29.49 -13.54 -0.69
N ARG A 529 -29.01 -12.30 -0.85
CA ARG A 529 -27.86 -11.78 -0.07
C ARG A 529 -28.16 -11.75 1.43
N MET A 530 -29.34 -11.30 1.84
CA MET A 530 -29.76 -11.32 3.25
C MET A 530 -29.83 -12.75 3.80
N ARG A 531 -30.36 -13.72 3.03
CA ARG A 531 -30.38 -15.14 3.43
C ARG A 531 -28.99 -15.73 3.61
N LEU A 532 -28.05 -15.42 2.70
CA LEU A 532 -26.64 -15.81 2.85
C LEU A 532 -25.99 -15.15 4.07
N ALA A 533 -26.26 -13.87 4.31
CA ALA A 533 -25.82 -13.16 5.51
C ALA A 533 -26.36 -13.79 6.81
N ASP A 534 -27.63 -14.20 6.82
CA ASP A 534 -28.25 -14.92 7.93
C ASP A 534 -27.59 -16.30 8.14
N ARG A 535 -27.32 -17.09 7.08
CA ARG A 535 -26.58 -18.37 7.21
C ARG A 535 -25.21 -18.16 7.85
N TRP A 536 -24.45 -17.16 7.41
CA TRP A 536 -23.15 -16.82 8.02
C TRP A 536 -23.28 -16.34 9.48
N TYR A 537 -24.32 -15.55 9.78
CA TYR A 537 -24.56 -15.03 11.12
C TYR A 537 -24.90 -16.15 12.10
N ASP A 538 -25.86 -17.00 11.74
CA ASP A 538 -26.34 -18.09 12.59
C ASP A 538 -25.27 -19.18 12.74
N LEU A 539 -24.47 -19.46 11.69
CA LEU A 539 -23.27 -20.29 11.84
C LEU A 539 -22.29 -19.64 12.82
N GLY A 540 -21.99 -18.35 12.70
CA GLY A 540 -21.10 -17.62 13.61
C GLY A 540 -21.53 -17.70 15.07
N GLN A 541 -22.82 -17.54 15.34
CA GLN A 541 -23.39 -17.65 16.69
C GLN A 541 -23.34 -19.07 17.28
N SER A 542 -23.11 -20.11 16.46
CA SER A 542 -22.92 -21.49 16.91
C SER A 542 -21.46 -21.85 17.27
N ARG A 543 -20.48 -20.98 16.97
CA ARG A 543 -19.04 -21.29 17.13
C ARG A 543 -18.38 -20.56 18.31
N GLY A 544 -17.22 -21.07 18.72
CA GLY A 544 -16.33 -20.40 19.67
C GLY A 544 -15.64 -19.16 19.08
N ASP A 545 -15.16 -18.28 19.95
CA ASP A 545 -14.83 -16.87 19.64
C ASP A 545 -13.96 -16.65 18.39
N GLU A 546 -12.85 -17.39 18.24
CA GLU A 546 -11.91 -17.22 17.11
C GLU A 546 -12.53 -17.51 15.74
N GLN A 547 -13.51 -18.43 15.67
CA GLN A 547 -14.28 -18.71 14.46
C GLN A 547 -15.48 -17.76 14.34
N ARG A 548 -16.14 -17.48 15.47
CA ARG A 548 -17.34 -16.67 15.57
C ARG A 548 -17.14 -15.27 15.02
N GLU A 549 -16.09 -14.54 15.43
CA GLU A 549 -15.88 -13.17 14.93
C GLU A 549 -15.69 -13.11 13.42
N ALA A 550 -14.97 -14.07 12.83
CA ALA A 550 -14.75 -14.12 11.39
C ALA A 550 -16.05 -14.38 10.62
N LEU A 551 -16.85 -15.37 11.05
CA LEU A 551 -18.16 -15.69 10.46
C LEU A 551 -19.13 -14.50 10.57
N LEU A 552 -19.13 -13.83 11.72
CA LEU A 552 -19.94 -12.62 11.95
C LEU A 552 -19.49 -11.43 11.08
N ARG A 553 -18.19 -11.29 10.75
CA ARG A 553 -17.73 -10.34 9.72
C ARG A 553 -18.19 -10.72 8.31
N ARG A 554 -18.23 -12.01 7.95
CA ARG A 554 -18.76 -12.42 6.63
C ARG A 554 -20.25 -12.14 6.50
N ALA A 555 -21.00 -12.34 7.59
CA ALA A 555 -22.39 -11.88 7.68
C ALA A 555 -22.51 -10.37 7.52
N ALA A 556 -21.68 -9.58 8.22
CA ALA A 556 -21.68 -8.11 8.11
C ALA A 556 -21.48 -7.62 6.66
N PHE A 557 -20.52 -8.22 5.93
CA PHE A 557 -20.30 -7.92 4.51
C PHE A 557 -21.55 -8.17 3.66
N TRP A 558 -22.19 -9.33 3.78
CA TRP A 558 -23.40 -9.63 3.00
C TRP A 558 -24.61 -8.80 3.41
N TYR A 559 -24.69 -8.42 4.69
CA TYR A 559 -25.68 -7.46 5.18
C TYR A 559 -25.48 -6.06 4.56
N SER A 560 -24.26 -5.55 4.40
CA SER A 560 -24.04 -4.27 3.71
C SER A 560 -24.31 -4.38 2.19
N GLU A 561 -23.91 -5.48 1.56
CA GLU A 561 -24.20 -5.75 0.13
C GLU A 561 -25.70 -5.91 -0.21
N CYS A 562 -26.59 -6.09 0.78
CA CYS A 562 -28.04 -6.18 0.57
C CYS A 562 -28.83 -4.93 1.00
N GLN A 563 -28.26 -4.10 1.89
CA GLN A 563 -29.00 -3.06 2.62
C GLN A 563 -29.82 -2.12 1.72
N ALA A 564 -29.24 -1.66 0.60
CA ALA A 564 -29.89 -0.71 -0.31
C ALA A 564 -31.05 -1.29 -1.15
N GLY A 565 -31.18 -2.63 -1.20
CA GLY A 565 -32.23 -3.33 -1.96
C GLY A 565 -33.36 -3.91 -1.11
N LEU A 566 -33.33 -3.72 0.21
CA LEU A 566 -34.35 -4.22 1.14
C LEU A 566 -35.33 -3.12 1.56
N THR A 567 -36.55 -3.52 1.94
CA THR A 567 -37.57 -2.63 2.49
C THR A 567 -38.19 -3.18 3.78
N GLY A 568 -38.99 -2.35 4.46
CA GLY A 568 -39.78 -2.75 5.63
C GLY A 568 -38.97 -3.44 6.74
N LEU A 569 -39.50 -4.54 7.28
CA LEU A 569 -38.90 -5.28 8.39
C LEU A 569 -37.55 -5.94 8.02
N ALA A 570 -37.32 -6.26 6.75
CA ALA A 570 -36.04 -6.82 6.28
C ALA A 570 -34.92 -5.76 6.39
N ALA A 571 -35.17 -4.55 5.88
CA ALA A 571 -34.25 -3.42 6.05
C ALA A 571 -33.99 -3.09 7.53
N ALA A 572 -35.02 -3.09 8.37
CA ALA A 572 -34.89 -2.86 9.81
C ALA A 572 -34.05 -3.95 10.51
N LYS A 573 -34.25 -5.23 10.15
CA LYS A 573 -33.44 -6.36 10.63
C LYS A 573 -31.96 -6.16 10.26
N VAL A 574 -31.68 -5.88 8.99
CA VAL A 574 -30.32 -5.70 8.48
C VAL A 574 -29.63 -4.49 9.10
N GLN A 575 -30.31 -3.35 9.23
CA GLN A 575 -29.78 -2.17 9.92
C GLN A 575 -29.41 -2.50 11.38
N LYS A 576 -30.27 -3.23 12.11
CA LYS A 576 -29.94 -3.67 13.48
C LYS A 576 -28.76 -4.63 13.52
N ARG A 577 -28.72 -5.62 12.63
CA ARG A 577 -27.60 -6.57 12.51
C ARG A 577 -26.28 -5.85 12.26
N LEU A 578 -26.23 -4.90 11.32
CA LEU A 578 -25.05 -4.08 11.06
C LEU A 578 -24.64 -3.24 12.28
N SER A 579 -25.59 -2.61 12.97
CA SER A 579 -25.32 -1.85 14.20
C SER A 579 -24.83 -2.71 15.38
N ASP A 580 -25.21 -3.99 15.44
CA ASP A 580 -24.68 -4.95 16.42
C ASP A 580 -23.31 -5.52 16.01
N LEU A 581 -23.09 -5.75 14.71
CA LEU A 581 -21.83 -6.29 14.16
C LEU A 581 -20.71 -5.26 14.10
N ALA A 582 -21.03 -3.96 13.99
CA ALA A 582 -20.07 -2.86 14.10
C ALA A 582 -19.43 -2.73 15.50
N LYS A 583 -19.84 -3.56 16.47
CA LYS A 583 -19.26 -3.65 17.82
C LYS A 583 -18.13 -4.69 17.92
N LEU A 584 -17.88 -5.46 16.87
CA LEU A 584 -16.71 -6.34 16.79
C LEU A 584 -15.43 -5.47 16.75
N GLY A 585 -14.43 -5.83 17.55
CA GLY A 585 -13.12 -5.15 17.51
C GLY A 585 -12.36 -5.42 16.21
N PRO A 586 -11.26 -4.72 15.91
CA PRO A 586 -10.41 -5.02 14.75
C PRO A 586 -9.80 -6.44 14.78
N THR A 587 -9.49 -7.01 13.61
CA THR A 587 -8.80 -8.32 13.49
C THR A 587 -7.41 -8.26 14.11
N VAL A 588 -6.76 -9.41 14.31
CA VAL A 588 -5.35 -9.44 14.76
C VAL A 588 -4.42 -8.69 13.79
N VAL A 589 -4.69 -8.67 12.49
CA VAL A 589 -3.87 -7.94 11.50
C VAL A 589 -4.20 -6.45 11.47
N GLU A 590 -5.48 -6.06 11.57
CA GLU A 590 -5.89 -4.67 11.80
C GLU A 590 -5.27 -4.13 13.10
N LEU A 591 -5.34 -4.88 14.21
CA LEU A 591 -4.69 -4.55 15.49
C LEU A 591 -3.17 -4.39 15.35
N ILE A 592 -2.47 -5.24 14.60
CA ILE A 592 -1.01 -5.10 14.40
C ILE A 592 -0.66 -3.83 13.59
N ALA A 593 -1.54 -3.40 12.68
CA ALA A 593 -1.41 -2.16 11.92
C ALA A 593 -1.76 -0.92 12.76
N GLU A 594 -2.82 -1.00 13.55
CA GLU A 594 -3.39 0.11 14.34
C GLU A 594 -2.79 0.25 15.75
N ALA A 595 -2.07 -0.75 16.27
CA ALA A 595 -1.49 -0.74 17.62
C ALA A 595 -0.50 0.42 17.82
N GLY A 596 -1.05 1.51 18.34
CA GLY A 596 -0.42 2.76 18.77
C GLY A 596 -1.50 3.83 18.91
N PRO A 597 -1.27 4.94 19.61
CA PRO A 597 -2.20 6.06 19.58
C PRO A 597 -2.32 6.57 18.13
N ALA A 598 -3.53 6.91 17.70
CA ALA A 598 -3.89 7.32 16.33
C ALA A 598 -3.40 8.73 15.95
N ALA A 599 -2.13 9.04 16.26
CA ALA A 599 -1.44 10.27 15.88
C ALA A 599 -0.41 9.94 14.78
N ALA A 600 -0.73 10.36 13.56
CA ALA A 600 0.14 10.44 12.37
C ALA A 600 0.94 9.19 11.95
N LEU A 601 0.50 8.54 10.87
CA LEU A 601 1.38 7.84 9.91
C LEU A 601 0.81 7.81 8.47
N GLU A 602 0.21 8.93 8.04
CA GLU A 602 -0.27 9.12 6.67
C GLU A 602 0.84 8.89 5.62
N GLU A 603 0.49 8.40 4.42
CA GLU A 603 1.47 8.19 3.34
C GLU A 603 2.27 9.46 3.05
N PRO A 604 3.61 9.39 2.89
CA PRO A 604 4.42 10.57 2.57
C PRO A 604 3.99 11.19 1.24
N ILE A 605 3.88 12.52 1.20
CA ILE A 605 3.51 13.28 0.00
C ILE A 605 4.66 13.14 -1.02
N ARG A 606 4.46 12.29 -2.02
CA ARG A 606 5.48 11.99 -3.03
C ARG A 606 5.59 13.16 -4.02
N PRO A 607 6.78 13.77 -4.23
CA PRO A 607 6.95 14.78 -5.26
C PRO A 607 6.55 14.27 -6.65
N GLY A 608 6.02 15.15 -7.48
CA GLY A 608 5.47 14.87 -8.81
C GLY A 608 4.02 14.34 -8.80
N ALA A 609 3.55 13.69 -7.73
CA ALA A 609 2.20 13.13 -7.65
C ALA A 609 1.16 14.19 -7.23
N TRP A 610 -0.07 14.06 -7.74
CA TRP A 610 -1.24 14.76 -7.21
C TRP A 610 -1.81 14.02 -6.00
N VAL A 611 -2.07 14.75 -4.92
CA VAL A 611 -2.70 14.26 -3.69
C VAL A 611 -3.96 15.07 -3.43
N ASP A 612 -5.11 14.41 -3.23
CA ASP A 612 -6.33 15.09 -2.80
C ASP A 612 -6.32 15.35 -1.28
N LEU A 613 -6.84 16.51 -0.88
CA LEU A 613 -6.82 17.02 0.48
C LEU A 613 -8.21 17.08 1.12
N ILE A 614 -9.31 16.97 0.36
CA ILE A 614 -10.67 17.14 0.92
C ILE A 614 -10.92 16.16 2.07
N ALA A 615 -10.76 14.86 1.84
CA ALA A 615 -10.98 13.81 2.84
C ALA A 615 -10.03 13.85 4.06
N LYS A 616 -9.03 14.75 4.07
CA LYS A 616 -8.08 14.96 5.17
C LYS A 616 -8.40 16.21 6.02
N ILE A 617 -9.28 17.08 5.53
CA ILE A 617 -9.68 18.32 6.20
C ILE A 617 -10.75 17.99 7.26
N SER A 618 -10.54 18.52 8.47
CA SER A 618 -11.52 18.49 9.55
C SER A 618 -11.83 19.94 9.94
N PRO A 619 -13.02 20.48 9.62
CA PRO A 619 -13.37 21.86 9.95
C PRO A 619 -13.16 22.24 11.42
N ALA A 620 -13.40 21.31 12.35
CA ALA A 620 -13.21 21.53 13.80
C ALA A 620 -11.73 21.69 14.21
N ARG A 621 -10.78 21.20 13.39
CA ARG A 621 -9.32 21.34 13.58
C ARG A 621 -8.78 22.51 12.75
N ASP A 622 -9.22 22.59 11.50
CA ASP A 622 -8.55 23.33 10.43
C ASP A 622 -9.13 24.72 10.16
N ALA A 623 -10.40 24.97 10.50
CA ALA A 623 -11.00 26.28 10.35
C ALA A 623 -10.32 27.30 11.28
N VAL A 624 -10.04 28.49 10.73
CA VAL A 624 -9.50 29.65 11.46
C VAL A 624 -10.60 30.70 11.65
N GLN A 625 -11.46 30.91 10.65
CA GLN A 625 -12.61 31.82 10.70
C GLN A 625 -13.69 31.38 9.68
N GLY A 626 -14.97 31.60 9.97
CA GLY A 626 -16.10 31.24 9.09
C GLY A 626 -16.78 29.91 9.46
N GLN A 627 -18.00 29.70 8.94
CA GLN A 627 -18.80 28.51 9.22
C GLN A 627 -18.52 27.41 8.17
N TRP A 628 -17.46 26.65 8.39
CA TRP A 628 -17.02 25.57 7.50
C TRP A 628 -17.71 24.23 7.82
N LYS A 629 -18.16 23.51 6.78
CA LYS A 629 -18.76 22.18 6.88
C LYS A 629 -18.18 21.24 5.82
N HIS A 630 -17.75 20.06 6.25
CA HIS A 630 -17.35 18.95 5.39
C HIS A 630 -18.44 17.88 5.40
N ASP A 631 -18.74 17.26 4.26
CA ASP A 631 -19.76 16.20 4.14
C ASP A 631 -19.21 14.83 3.73
N GLY A 632 -17.91 14.75 3.38
CA GLY A 632 -17.22 13.54 2.93
C GLY A 632 -16.56 13.74 1.56
N ASP A 633 -17.31 14.32 0.62
CA ASP A 633 -16.90 14.55 -0.77
C ASP A 633 -16.65 16.04 -1.07
N THR A 634 -17.22 16.95 -0.27
CA THR A 634 -17.11 18.40 -0.46
C THR A 634 -16.82 19.14 0.85
N LEU A 635 -16.22 20.32 0.69
CA LEU A 635 -16.00 21.28 1.77
C LEU A 635 -16.73 22.58 1.43
N SER A 636 -17.63 23.01 2.30
CA SER A 636 -18.46 24.20 2.13
C SER A 636 -18.23 25.24 3.21
N VAL A 637 -18.48 26.50 2.89
CA VAL A 637 -18.47 27.63 3.83
C VAL A 637 -19.61 28.59 3.50
N LEU A 638 -20.31 29.07 4.54
CA LEU A 638 -21.33 30.11 4.40
C LEU A 638 -20.68 31.50 4.31
N SER A 639 -21.36 32.43 3.64
CA SER A 639 -20.94 33.83 3.52
C SER A 639 -20.64 34.45 4.90
N GLY A 640 -19.51 35.14 4.99
CA GLY A 640 -19.04 35.81 6.19
C GLY A 640 -17.72 36.54 5.96
N ASP A 641 -17.40 37.42 6.91
CA ASP A 641 -16.17 38.20 6.88
C ASP A 641 -14.93 37.28 6.94
N HIS A 642 -14.01 37.48 5.99
CA HIS A 642 -12.69 36.84 5.90
C HIS A 642 -12.66 35.37 6.37
N CYS A 643 -13.47 34.49 5.78
CA CYS A 643 -13.49 33.07 6.11
C CYS A 643 -12.17 32.39 5.68
N ARG A 644 -11.56 31.63 6.61
CA ARG A 644 -10.22 31.02 6.49
C ARG A 644 -10.21 29.59 7.01
N LEU A 645 -9.62 28.66 6.27
CA LEU A 645 -9.35 27.28 6.70
C LEU A 645 -7.95 26.85 6.23
N MET A 646 -7.18 26.21 7.10
CA MET A 646 -5.84 25.72 6.80
C MET A 646 -5.90 24.34 6.13
N LEU A 647 -5.10 24.12 5.10
CA LEU A 647 -4.93 22.80 4.48
C LEU A 647 -3.89 22.00 5.29
N PRO A 648 -4.07 20.69 5.51
CA PRO A 648 -3.32 19.92 6.51
C PRO A 648 -1.88 19.54 6.10
N VAL A 649 -1.14 20.45 5.45
CA VAL A 649 0.15 20.21 4.82
C VAL A 649 1.10 21.38 5.02
N ARG A 650 2.36 21.12 5.38
CA ARG A 650 3.44 22.10 5.49
C ARG A 650 4.29 22.08 4.23
N LEU A 651 4.44 23.26 3.60
CA LEU A 651 5.11 23.50 2.31
C LEU A 651 6.30 24.46 2.42
N LYS A 652 6.94 24.49 3.59
CA LYS A 652 8.15 25.28 3.82
C LYS A 652 9.22 24.93 2.78
N ASN A 653 9.74 25.95 2.08
CA ASN A 653 10.73 25.79 1.01
C ASN A 653 10.34 24.78 -0.09
N CYS A 654 9.04 24.62 -0.38
CA CYS A 654 8.56 23.75 -1.44
C CYS A 654 8.10 24.55 -2.68
N ASP A 655 8.35 23.99 -3.86
CA ASP A 655 7.70 24.38 -5.11
C ASP A 655 6.49 23.46 -5.33
N TYR A 656 5.32 24.01 -5.68
CA TYR A 656 4.09 23.23 -5.73
C TYR A 656 3.02 23.82 -6.65
N ASP A 657 2.05 22.96 -6.99
CA ASP A 657 0.81 23.29 -7.67
C ASP A 657 -0.38 22.98 -6.75
N LEU A 658 -1.27 23.95 -6.55
CA LEU A 658 -2.50 23.81 -5.77
C LEU A 658 -3.71 24.03 -6.71
N GLU A 659 -4.47 22.96 -6.95
CA GLU A 659 -5.71 22.95 -7.74
C GLU A 659 -6.93 23.02 -6.81
N LEU A 660 -7.85 23.93 -7.11
CA LEU A 660 -9.12 24.13 -6.42
C LEU A 660 -10.26 24.08 -7.44
N GLU A 661 -11.17 23.12 -7.30
CA GLU A 661 -12.45 23.10 -8.02
C GLU A 661 -13.59 23.51 -7.07
N TRP A 662 -14.40 24.48 -7.45
CA TRP A 662 -15.40 25.07 -6.56
C TRP A 662 -16.61 25.67 -7.29
N VAL A 663 -17.65 25.97 -6.52
CA VAL A 663 -18.86 26.71 -6.94
C VAL A 663 -19.15 27.75 -5.86
N ARG A 664 -19.25 29.04 -6.22
CA ARG A 664 -19.89 30.05 -5.36
C ARG A 664 -21.38 30.07 -5.62
N THR A 665 -22.20 29.86 -4.60
CA THR A 665 -23.66 29.85 -4.70
C THR A 665 -24.27 31.23 -4.47
N ASP A 666 -23.67 32.01 -3.57
CA ASP A 666 -24.13 33.32 -3.09
C ASP A 666 -22.94 34.25 -2.76
N GLY A 667 -23.17 35.56 -2.77
CA GLY A 667 -22.14 36.61 -2.61
C GLY A 667 -21.34 36.92 -3.88
N ASP A 668 -20.51 37.97 -3.82
CA ASP A 668 -19.79 38.53 -4.98
C ASP A 668 -18.28 38.79 -4.76
N ASP A 669 -17.79 38.83 -3.52
CA ASP A 669 -16.38 39.13 -3.18
C ASP A 669 -15.46 37.88 -3.06
N ALA A 670 -14.26 38.03 -2.50
CA ALA A 670 -13.09 37.22 -2.79
C ALA A 670 -13.23 35.70 -2.58
N VAL A 671 -12.60 34.93 -3.48
CA VAL A 671 -12.32 33.49 -3.33
C VAL A 671 -10.86 33.25 -3.70
N GLY A 672 -10.12 32.43 -2.95
CA GLY A 672 -8.68 32.31 -3.16
C GLY A 672 -7.96 31.35 -2.21
N ALA A 673 -6.64 31.49 -2.15
CA ALA A 673 -5.77 30.70 -1.29
C ALA A 673 -4.63 31.53 -0.68
N ALA A 674 -4.24 31.21 0.56
CA ALA A 674 -2.96 31.63 1.12
C ALA A 674 -1.87 30.66 0.64
N LEU A 675 -0.78 31.21 0.11
CA LEU A 675 0.29 30.47 -0.55
C LEU A 675 1.60 30.66 0.25
N PRO A 676 2.12 29.61 0.92
CA PRO A 676 3.45 29.58 1.49
C PRO A 676 4.54 29.85 0.44
N VAL A 677 5.48 30.70 0.80
CA VAL A 677 6.66 31.08 0.00
C VAL A 677 7.84 31.22 0.95
N VAL A 678 8.72 30.21 0.98
CA VAL A 678 9.93 30.16 1.83
C VAL A 678 9.60 30.29 3.33
N ASP A 679 9.63 31.51 3.87
CA ASP A 679 9.39 31.91 5.26
C ASP A 679 8.08 32.71 5.46
N ARG A 680 7.33 32.94 4.38
CA ARG A 680 6.22 33.90 4.29
C ARG A 680 4.97 33.32 3.64
N GLN A 681 3.90 34.10 3.62
CA GLN A 681 2.69 33.82 2.84
C GLN A 681 2.26 35.03 2.02
N VAL A 682 1.47 34.78 0.97
CA VAL A 682 0.69 35.78 0.25
C VAL A 682 -0.68 35.20 -0.12
N ALA A 683 -1.74 36.01 -0.04
CA ALA A 683 -3.06 35.62 -0.54
C ALA A 683 -3.14 35.81 -2.05
N GLY A 684 -3.47 34.76 -2.78
CA GLY A 684 -3.88 34.81 -4.18
C GLY A 684 -5.40 34.77 -4.26
N LEU A 685 -6.03 35.81 -4.83
CA LEU A 685 -7.49 36.01 -4.82
C LEU A 685 -8.05 36.21 -6.25
N VAL A 686 -9.30 35.80 -6.44
CA VAL A 686 -10.21 36.24 -7.51
C VAL A 686 -11.47 36.86 -6.89
N SER A 687 -12.26 37.63 -7.65
CA SER A 687 -13.45 38.36 -7.16
C SER A 687 -13.18 39.47 -6.12
N ALA A 688 -11.92 39.80 -5.84
CA ALA A 688 -11.57 40.70 -4.75
C ALA A 688 -12.07 42.14 -4.99
N GLY A 689 -12.66 42.75 -3.96
CA GLY A 689 -13.16 44.12 -3.98
C GLY A 689 -14.44 44.25 -4.81
N GLY A 690 -15.52 43.63 -4.35
CA GLY A 690 -16.84 43.65 -4.99
C GLY A 690 -16.87 42.97 -6.36
N GLY A 691 -16.21 41.82 -6.50
CA GLY A 691 -16.25 41.01 -7.72
C GLY A 691 -15.37 41.49 -8.89
N GLN A 692 -14.56 42.53 -8.69
CA GLN A 692 -13.89 43.22 -9.80
C GLN A 692 -12.51 42.65 -10.15
N TRP A 693 -11.71 42.24 -9.16
CA TRP A 693 -10.26 42.02 -9.36
C TRP A 693 -9.77 40.61 -9.02
N ALA A 694 -8.68 40.20 -9.68
CA ALA A 694 -7.83 39.09 -9.27
C ALA A 694 -6.37 39.54 -9.19
N GLY A 695 -5.58 38.83 -8.39
CA GLY A 695 -4.16 39.12 -8.20
C GLY A 695 -3.60 38.44 -6.96
N LEU A 696 -2.37 38.81 -6.63
CA LEU A 696 -1.82 38.62 -5.29
C LEU A 696 -2.21 39.84 -4.45
N GLU A 697 -2.84 39.61 -3.30
CA GLU A 697 -3.47 40.67 -2.50
C GLU A 697 -2.46 41.73 -2.09
N LEU A 698 -1.36 41.38 -1.41
CA LEU A 698 -0.39 42.35 -0.91
C LEU A 698 1.01 42.14 -1.51
N VAL A 699 1.34 42.97 -2.50
CA VAL A 699 2.63 42.97 -3.20
C VAL A 699 3.25 44.36 -3.15
N GLN A 700 4.52 44.48 -2.75
CA GLN A 700 5.21 45.77 -2.61
C GLN A 700 4.44 46.78 -1.74
N ASN A 701 3.76 46.28 -0.70
CA ASN A 701 2.85 47.02 0.18
C ASN A 701 1.65 47.70 -0.53
N ARG A 702 1.17 47.12 -1.65
CA ARG A 702 -0.01 47.58 -2.40
C ARG A 702 -1.05 46.46 -2.47
N ARG A 703 -2.31 46.77 -2.11
CA ARG A 703 -3.45 45.83 -2.19
C ARG A 703 -3.85 45.54 -3.64
N VAL A 704 -4.59 44.47 -3.94
CA VAL A 704 -5.03 44.18 -5.32
C VAL A 704 -5.98 45.27 -5.86
N VAL A 705 -6.70 45.95 -4.96
CA VAL A 705 -7.56 47.10 -5.26
C VAL A 705 -6.80 48.41 -5.54
N ASP A 706 -5.47 48.46 -5.31
CA ASP A 706 -4.59 49.55 -5.77
C ASP A 706 -4.27 49.36 -7.27
N ASN A 707 -4.38 50.40 -8.10
CA ASN A 707 -4.11 50.28 -9.53
C ASN A 707 -2.61 50.15 -9.85
N ARG A 708 -1.74 50.29 -8.84
CA ARG A 708 -0.28 50.14 -8.90
C ARG A 708 0.20 48.78 -8.39
N ASN A 709 -0.68 47.85 -7.99
CA ASN A 709 -0.28 46.45 -7.74
C ASN A 709 -0.02 45.76 -9.10
N PRO A 710 1.20 45.24 -9.36
CA PRO A 710 1.59 44.73 -10.67
C PRO A 710 0.89 43.42 -11.07
N THR A 711 0.24 42.75 -10.13
CA THR A 711 -0.46 41.47 -10.36
C THR A 711 -1.96 41.61 -10.62
N ARG A 712 -2.51 42.82 -10.44
CA ARG A 712 -3.93 43.12 -10.60
C ARG A 712 -4.41 42.83 -12.03
N LYS A 713 -5.54 42.14 -12.13
CA LYS A 713 -6.29 41.85 -13.37
C LYS A 713 -7.79 42.01 -13.13
N PRO A 714 -8.59 42.39 -14.13
CA PRO A 714 -10.05 42.29 -14.04
C PRO A 714 -10.46 40.81 -14.01
N ALA A 715 -11.41 40.42 -13.16
CA ALA A 715 -11.76 39.01 -12.95
C ALA A 715 -13.20 38.78 -12.48
N GLY A 716 -14.17 39.21 -13.29
CA GLY A 716 -15.57 38.82 -13.11
C GLY A 716 -15.80 37.35 -13.51
N PHE A 717 -16.60 36.64 -12.72
CA PHE A 717 -17.08 35.29 -13.03
C PHE A 717 -18.53 35.09 -12.55
N VAL A 718 -19.13 33.95 -12.87
CA VAL A 718 -20.57 33.70 -12.73
C VAL A 718 -20.85 32.73 -11.59
N ASN A 719 -21.70 33.13 -10.64
CA ASN A 719 -22.18 32.28 -9.54
C ASN A 719 -22.96 31.05 -10.08
N ASN A 720 -23.05 30.01 -9.26
CA ASN A 720 -23.70 28.74 -9.56
C ASN A 720 -23.11 28.01 -10.80
N ARG A 721 -21.87 28.36 -11.20
CA ARG A 721 -21.05 27.60 -12.14
C ARG A 721 -19.83 27.00 -11.44
N ARG A 722 -19.34 25.89 -12.00
CA ARG A 722 -18.10 25.22 -11.57
C ARG A 722 -16.91 26.00 -12.12
N HIS A 723 -16.01 26.42 -11.23
CA HIS A 723 -14.76 27.11 -11.55
C HIS A 723 -13.57 26.27 -11.12
N MET A 724 -12.47 26.42 -11.84
CA MET A 724 -11.19 25.77 -11.58
C MET A 724 -10.12 26.85 -11.39
N MET A 725 -9.38 26.77 -10.29
CA MET A 725 -8.18 27.57 -10.05
C MET A 725 -6.98 26.66 -9.88
N LEU A 726 -5.88 26.98 -10.56
CA LEU A 726 -4.59 26.32 -10.40
C LEU A 726 -3.55 27.38 -10.06
N TRP A 727 -3.06 27.34 -8.82
CA TRP A 727 -1.93 28.16 -8.34
C TRP A 727 -0.64 27.38 -8.48
N SER A 728 0.30 27.87 -9.28
CA SER A 728 1.66 27.33 -9.39
C SER A 728 2.66 28.26 -8.74
N VAL A 729 3.32 27.79 -7.68
CA VAL A 729 4.38 28.51 -6.95
C VAL A 729 5.72 27.87 -7.27
N ARG A 730 6.70 28.69 -7.67
CA ARG A 730 8.08 28.27 -7.98
C ARG A 730 9.11 29.22 -7.37
N THR A 731 10.16 28.69 -6.77
CA THR A 731 11.19 29.45 -6.05
C THR A 731 12.57 29.23 -6.66
N ARG A 732 13.38 30.29 -6.74
CA ARG A 732 14.78 30.23 -7.19
C ARG A 732 15.59 31.34 -6.57
N ASN A 733 16.52 31.00 -5.67
CA ASN A 733 17.23 31.95 -4.82
C ASN A 733 16.19 32.86 -4.11
N ASN A 734 16.41 34.17 -4.07
CA ASN A 734 15.49 35.13 -3.44
C ASN A 734 14.31 35.53 -4.34
N MET A 735 14.07 34.82 -5.45
CA MET A 735 12.97 35.11 -6.39
C MET A 735 11.88 34.05 -6.30
N THR A 736 10.62 34.50 -6.42
CA THR A 736 9.46 33.61 -6.51
C THR A 736 8.60 34.00 -7.70
N SER A 737 8.15 33.01 -8.46
CA SER A 737 7.13 33.10 -9.48
C SER A 737 5.84 32.47 -8.97
N ILE A 738 4.73 33.19 -9.05
CA ILE A 738 3.39 32.70 -8.75
C ILE A 738 2.49 32.95 -9.96
N GLN A 739 1.82 31.90 -10.42
CA GLN A 739 0.89 31.94 -11.54
C GLN A 739 -0.47 31.40 -11.12
N LEU A 740 -1.54 32.10 -11.50
CA LEU A 740 -2.91 31.60 -11.48
C LEU A 740 -3.35 31.24 -12.90
N THR A 741 -3.79 30.01 -13.09
CA THR A 741 -4.61 29.61 -14.22
C THR A 741 -6.06 29.48 -13.73
N PHE A 742 -6.99 30.24 -14.31
CA PHE A 742 -8.41 30.26 -13.99
C PHE A 742 -9.21 29.69 -15.17
N ASN A 743 -10.02 28.65 -14.95
CA ASN A 743 -10.75 27.93 -16.00
C ASN A 743 -9.89 27.60 -17.23
N ASN A 744 -8.69 27.05 -16.98
CA ASN A 744 -7.66 26.71 -17.97
C ASN A 744 -7.06 27.89 -18.78
N GLN A 745 -7.32 29.14 -18.38
CA GLN A 745 -6.70 30.35 -18.95
C GLN A 745 -5.74 31.01 -17.95
N PRO A 746 -4.50 31.37 -18.34
CA PRO A 746 -3.61 32.16 -17.47
C PRO A 746 -4.24 33.52 -17.15
N LEU A 747 -4.47 33.78 -15.86
CA LEU A 747 -5.10 35.02 -15.38
C LEU A 747 -4.07 35.93 -14.73
N VAL A 748 -3.45 35.47 -13.64
CA VAL A 748 -2.42 36.22 -12.90
C VAL A 748 -1.06 35.59 -13.15
N GLN A 749 -0.05 36.43 -13.41
CA GLN A 749 1.35 36.04 -13.38
C GLN A 749 2.11 37.12 -12.61
N GLY A 750 2.74 36.75 -11.49
CA GLY A 750 3.49 37.65 -10.63
C GLY A 750 4.85 37.05 -10.30
N VAL A 751 5.92 37.81 -10.52
CA VAL A 751 7.29 37.39 -10.21
C VAL A 751 8.00 38.52 -9.47
N GLY A 752 8.70 38.21 -8.39
CA GLY A 752 9.37 39.22 -7.57
C GLY A 752 10.27 38.63 -6.50
N ASN A 753 10.91 39.51 -5.74
CA ASN A 753 11.64 39.11 -4.54
C ASN A 753 10.63 38.71 -3.44
N HIS A 754 10.76 37.52 -2.85
CA HIS A 754 9.85 37.01 -1.81
C HIS A 754 9.69 37.96 -0.60
N ALA A 755 10.69 38.80 -0.30
CA ALA A 755 10.60 39.81 0.75
C ALA A 755 9.56 40.94 0.45
N GLN A 756 9.10 41.06 -0.80
CA GLN A 756 8.04 42.00 -1.22
C GLN A 756 6.63 41.39 -1.15
N LEU A 757 6.52 40.11 -0.80
CA LEU A 757 5.26 39.40 -0.57
C LEU A 757 4.88 39.45 0.91
N ALA A 758 3.58 39.58 1.17
CA ALA A 758 3.01 39.54 2.51
C ALA A 758 1.55 39.05 2.48
N LEU A 759 1.07 38.62 3.65
CA LEU A 759 -0.32 38.30 3.92
C LEU A 759 -0.90 39.40 4.82
N PRO A 760 -2.02 40.05 4.47
CA PRO A 760 -2.68 41.00 5.36
C PRO A 760 -3.11 40.35 6.69
N ALA A 761 -3.21 41.14 7.76
CA ALA A 761 -3.50 40.63 9.10
C ALA A 761 -4.89 39.97 9.20
N GLU A 762 -5.87 40.53 8.49
CA GLU A 762 -7.21 39.97 8.32
C GLU A 762 -7.24 38.63 7.56
N TRP A 763 -6.19 38.32 6.81
CA TRP A 763 -6.02 37.04 6.11
C TRP A 763 -5.14 36.03 6.87
N ALA A 764 -4.65 36.35 8.07
CA ALA A 764 -3.67 35.55 8.79
C ALA A 764 -4.14 34.12 9.14
N LEU A 765 -3.20 33.17 8.99
CA LEU A 765 -3.31 31.76 9.39
C LEU A 765 -2.40 31.48 10.60
N ARG A 766 -2.56 30.32 11.24
CA ARG A 766 -1.81 29.95 12.47
C ARG A 766 -0.34 29.63 12.20
N ASP A 767 -0.03 29.10 11.03
CA ASP A 767 1.32 28.74 10.57
C ASP A 767 1.59 29.36 9.20
N ALA A 768 2.77 29.95 9.02
CA ALA A 768 3.19 30.53 7.74
C ALA A 768 3.59 29.48 6.68
N ASP A 769 3.82 28.21 7.06
CA ASP A 769 4.19 27.14 6.12
C ASP A 769 3.01 26.30 5.62
N GLN A 770 1.80 26.47 6.17
CA GLN A 770 0.58 25.76 5.73
C GLN A 770 -0.26 26.62 4.78
N PRO A 771 -0.60 26.16 3.56
CA PRO A 771 -1.54 26.88 2.71
C PRO A 771 -2.95 26.84 3.31
N GLY A 772 -3.82 27.73 2.85
CA GLY A 772 -5.20 27.78 3.32
C GLY A 772 -6.17 28.29 2.27
N LEU A 773 -7.46 27.99 2.45
CA LEU A 773 -8.56 28.50 1.64
C LEU A 773 -9.00 29.85 2.19
N LEU A 774 -9.25 30.81 1.29
CA LEU A 774 -9.66 32.17 1.63
C LEU A 774 -10.98 32.50 0.91
N VAL A 775 -11.99 32.97 1.66
CA VAL A 775 -13.31 33.34 1.13
C VAL A 775 -13.82 34.59 1.86
N HIS A 776 -14.32 35.60 1.16
CA HIS A 776 -14.87 36.83 1.75
C HIS A 776 -16.28 37.10 1.18
N ASN A 777 -17.24 37.39 2.06
CA ASN A 777 -18.64 37.73 1.72
C ASN A 777 -19.26 36.85 0.62
N SER A 778 -18.96 35.55 0.65
CA SER A 778 -19.32 34.57 -0.38
C SER A 778 -19.61 33.20 0.23
N SER A 779 -20.70 32.55 -0.19
CA SER A 779 -20.99 31.16 0.15
C SER A 779 -20.41 30.23 -0.92
N VAL A 780 -19.47 29.36 -0.55
CA VAL A 780 -18.64 28.58 -1.51
C VAL A 780 -18.62 27.10 -1.14
N THR A 781 -18.73 26.23 -2.15
CA THR A 781 -18.51 24.77 -2.03
C THR A 781 -17.32 24.37 -2.90
N PHE A 782 -16.25 23.88 -2.26
CA PHE A 782 -15.11 23.23 -2.88
C PHE A 782 -15.43 21.74 -3.11
N ARG A 783 -15.27 21.31 -4.36
CA ARG A 783 -15.52 19.93 -4.85
C ARG A 783 -14.23 19.16 -5.17
N ARG A 784 -13.09 19.84 -5.22
CA ARG A 784 -11.77 19.22 -5.25
C ARG A 784 -10.70 20.17 -4.72
N ILE A 785 -9.75 19.64 -3.95
CA ILE A 785 -8.58 20.37 -3.46
C ILE A 785 -7.40 19.43 -3.65
N ARG A 786 -6.60 19.63 -4.70
CA ARG A 786 -5.42 18.79 -4.97
C ARG A 786 -4.13 19.58 -4.85
N LEU A 787 -3.12 18.96 -4.27
CA LEU A 787 -1.76 19.45 -4.19
C LEU A 787 -0.83 18.53 -4.99
N ARG A 788 0.09 19.11 -5.76
CA ARG A 788 1.25 18.42 -6.30
C ARG A 788 2.51 19.19 -5.92
N VAL A 789 3.36 18.58 -5.10
CA VAL A 789 4.68 19.16 -4.79
C VAL A 789 5.65 18.81 -5.91
N VAL A 790 6.36 19.81 -6.44
CA VAL A 790 7.30 19.67 -7.56
C VAL A 790 8.73 19.50 -7.05
N SER A 791 9.11 20.22 -5.99
CA SER A 791 10.36 20.01 -5.26
C SER A 791 10.27 20.53 -3.82
N GLY A 792 11.22 20.12 -2.97
CA GLY A 792 11.21 20.40 -1.53
C GLY A 792 10.76 19.19 -0.71
N THR A 793 10.68 19.36 0.60
CA THR A 793 10.33 18.28 1.56
C THR A 793 8.99 18.60 2.23
N PRO A 794 7.85 18.20 1.63
CA PRO A 794 6.54 18.42 2.22
C PRO A 794 6.29 17.50 3.40
N ALA A 795 5.52 17.97 4.37
CA ALA A 795 5.10 17.20 5.53
C ALA A 795 3.60 17.36 5.81
N TRP A 796 2.95 16.33 6.34
CA TRP A 796 1.60 16.49 6.90
C TRP A 796 1.66 17.40 8.13
N ALA A 797 0.69 18.30 8.28
CA ALA A 797 0.52 19.04 9.51
C ALA A 797 0.11 18.06 10.62
N LEU A 798 0.87 18.05 11.72
CA LEU A 798 0.63 17.10 12.81
C LEU A 798 -0.82 17.19 13.31
N GLN A 799 -1.51 16.05 13.30
CA GLN A 799 -2.84 15.90 13.86
C GLN A 799 -2.77 15.92 15.40
N SER A 800 -2.54 17.09 15.98
CA SER A 800 -2.67 17.30 17.42
C SER A 800 -4.12 17.05 17.84
N PRO A 801 -4.40 16.18 18.83
CA PRO A 801 -5.74 16.04 19.37
C PRO A 801 -6.17 17.35 20.03
N ALA A 802 -7.43 17.73 19.86
CA ALA A 802 -8.00 18.92 20.49
C ALA A 802 -8.06 18.72 22.02
N GLY A 803 -7.06 19.22 22.74
CA GLY A 803 -6.90 18.91 24.16
C GLY A 803 -5.68 19.54 24.85
N ALA A 804 -5.20 20.69 24.38
CA ALA A 804 -4.10 21.43 25.01
C ALA A 804 -4.43 22.94 25.07
N ALA A 805 -5.40 23.30 25.91
CA ALA A 805 -5.61 24.69 26.29
C ALA A 805 -4.41 25.16 27.14
N ALA A 806 -3.42 25.76 26.49
CA ALA A 806 -2.32 26.43 27.17
C ALA A 806 -2.86 27.67 27.89
N GLY A 807 -3.25 27.48 29.16
CA GLY A 807 -3.66 28.57 30.03
C GLY A 807 -2.48 29.51 30.29
N PHE A 808 -2.39 30.59 29.51
CA PHE A 808 -1.66 31.77 29.94
C PHE A 808 -2.41 32.38 31.11
N GLY A 809 -1.76 32.42 32.27
CA GLY A 809 -2.38 32.86 33.52
C GLY A 809 -2.60 34.37 33.58
N GLY A 810 -3.61 34.75 34.37
CA GLY A 810 -3.53 35.89 35.28
C GLY A 810 -3.22 35.36 36.68
#